data_AF-A0A9Q5HU99-F1
#
_entry.id   AF-A0A9Q5HU99-F1
#
_cell.length_a   1.000
_cell.length_b   1.000
_cell.length_c   1.000
_cell.angle_alpha   90.00
_cell.angle_beta   90.00
_cell.angle_gamma   90.00
#
_symmetry.space_group_name_H-M   'P 1'
#
loop_
_entity.id
_entity.type
_entity.pdbx_description
1 polymer ?
#
loop_
_entity_poly.entity_id
_entity_poly.type
_entity_poly.pdbx_seq_one_letter_code
_entity_poly.pdbx_strand_id
1 'polypeptide(L)'
;MLGRFAAIAARSWTSSYGPCVCTFNISLPLFSRYFAYEATSKEDPVSPKLFAKIVRKRVAAAQQTLRIPPPVRISPSSQHEIEVWRDALAVSDFGVAVENCGERLLSAPIWVLIYLLSNKVHTPSQAMLAVPIMLQHIPTVDRALRPGLIVLVIRFLAKQQVPLPIPSLIKLFLATDLPDPSTEFNLLLRAMSHFKPSPIPSKETVHIIEAMHGRQIRLQSRTYRSLLSNSLVTLELVKKLQQSMAMEGVQPNRHHLEAYLRIFAHHGAVHSSARYLNLIREQTKKEEGMIVPHGVELSSQGPRAIKSVNSANTRWNTEFLMSFKRHTGSAFQYLRDMVDEKDSVTVFLRPVRKESLISRTVRKDRPRIWKHRTHVSDWATVLNVAARDRKISSERLLKLFDDTRAAAGYPPTVGIFTVLMRGLARKGDYAMAMSVWERCRASWTRRRKLDTKALTVAMDIIVANGQHLSAFDTLVQTTGILHDRKSMPQKQASTAISRRYKRALYSKRAKVDVPLVNALMNAYQKNGRQDLVFKLWDVFYPLFGVHPNSDTLTIVLDAALSVALWDRTFRGLLEQLGLHDLFSKSIPSSFSAENKAREQIVQRVQKAIQRGSPTPSPSSGADSSSGDEKQQKKEVVKEVRKYMRKTLWDGELAAPKAIKLFQEILLGNYPELRWIVPPAKAIWPDEAFHASPLRDALSSLGSRLRGGPSPKPPLLFGPSLLPPQANPNPSPDPPPPPPSKGDNPILNPRMSPHPQITPNSQSFSSYLLLLGRTHRASQIPLALAWMRYLHVRPLSRPLAISLALWSEASMRGPLVQAYGTRESEFDKLYMWLVDWLGKEGVPSEAAVSWAFRKLKQERES
;
A
#
# COMPACT_ATOMS: atom_id res chain seq x y z
N MET A 1 -50.83 -26.17 9.60
CA MET A 1 -49.69 -25.36 10.10
C MET A 1 -48.98 -24.55 9.02
N LEU A 2 -48.81 -25.03 7.79
CA LEU A 2 -48.22 -24.24 6.68
C LEU A 2 -49.06 -23.02 6.24
N GLY A 3 -50.40 -23.09 6.33
CA GLY A 3 -51.27 -21.94 6.04
C GLY A 3 -51.21 -20.79 7.05
N ARG A 4 -50.85 -21.06 8.32
CA ARG A 4 -50.67 -20.01 9.35
C ARG A 4 -49.38 -19.21 9.18
N PHE A 5 -48.36 -19.78 8.52
CA PHE A 5 -47.13 -19.06 8.19
C PHE A 5 -47.32 -18.09 7.02
N ALA A 6 -48.20 -18.39 6.06
CA ALA A 6 -48.50 -17.50 4.94
C ALA A 6 -49.31 -16.26 5.37
N ALA A 7 -50.24 -16.42 6.32
CA ALA A 7 -51.08 -15.31 6.80
C ALA A 7 -50.32 -14.29 7.67
N ILE A 8 -49.28 -14.71 8.40
CA ILE A 8 -48.43 -13.81 9.20
C ILE A 8 -47.44 -13.05 8.30
N ALA A 9 -47.00 -13.64 7.18
CA ALA A 9 -46.18 -12.95 6.19
C ALA A 9 -46.98 -11.87 5.43
N ALA A 10 -48.23 -12.15 5.09
CA ALA A 10 -49.09 -11.24 4.32
C ALA A 10 -49.56 -10.01 5.14
N ARG A 11 -49.81 -10.14 6.45
CA ARG A 11 -50.27 -9.01 7.30
C ARG A 11 -49.17 -8.02 7.68
N SER A 12 -47.89 -8.31 7.44
CA SER A 12 -46.79 -7.36 7.70
C SER A 12 -46.49 -6.41 6.54
N TRP A 13 -47.19 -6.54 5.40
CA TRP A 13 -46.87 -5.85 4.15
C TRP A 13 -47.85 -4.74 3.72
N THR A 14 -48.96 -4.51 4.44
CA THR A 14 -50.01 -3.59 3.97
C THR A 14 -50.50 -2.55 4.98
N SER A 15 -49.65 -2.04 5.89
CA SER A 15 -50.02 -0.82 6.64
C SER A 15 -48.80 0.04 6.98
N SER A 16 -48.92 1.33 6.65
CA SER A 16 -47.96 2.43 6.83
C SER A 16 -47.03 2.73 5.65
N TYR A 17 -47.59 3.35 4.60
CA TYR A 17 -46.85 4.14 3.62
C TYR A 17 -46.83 5.62 4.04
N GLY A 18 -45.74 6.04 4.66
CA GLY A 18 -45.14 7.37 4.44
C GLY A 18 -43.93 7.21 3.51
N PRO A 19 -43.43 8.26 2.82
CA PRO A 19 -42.45 8.11 1.75
C PRO A 19 -41.06 7.77 2.31
N CYS A 20 -40.83 6.49 2.60
CA CYS A 20 -39.55 5.96 3.01
C CYS A 20 -38.73 5.63 1.76
N VAL A 21 -37.83 6.53 1.39
CA VAL A 21 -36.86 6.33 0.30
C VAL A 21 -35.82 5.29 0.74
N CYS A 22 -36.12 4.02 0.49
CA CYS A 22 -35.22 2.90 0.70
C CYS A 22 -33.92 3.07 -0.10
N THR A 23 -32.81 3.15 0.63
CA THR A 23 -31.46 3.14 0.05
C THR A 23 -31.10 1.71 -0.36
N PHE A 24 -31.33 1.37 -1.63
CA PHE A 24 -30.79 0.16 -2.25
C PHE A 24 -29.26 0.29 -2.40
N ASN A 25 -28.54 0.05 -1.31
CA ASN A 25 -27.09 -0.12 -1.33
C ASN A 25 -26.79 -1.60 -1.57
N ILE A 26 -27.05 -2.06 -2.79
CA ILE A 26 -26.78 -3.43 -3.20
C ILE A 26 -25.26 -3.59 -3.37
N SER A 27 -24.57 -3.87 -2.26
CA SER A 27 -23.42 -4.74 -2.36
C SER A 27 -23.97 -6.14 -2.66
N LEU A 28 -23.70 -6.64 -3.86
CA LEU A 28 -24.21 -7.92 -4.41
C LEU A 28 -23.20 -9.09 -4.28
N PRO A 29 -22.39 -9.26 -3.20
CA PRO A 29 -21.42 -10.35 -3.15
C PRO A 29 -22.08 -11.72 -2.94
N LEU A 30 -23.35 -11.78 -2.51
CA LEU A 30 -24.04 -13.05 -2.23
C LEU A 30 -24.46 -13.80 -3.50
N PHE A 31 -24.87 -13.11 -4.58
CA PHE A 31 -25.20 -13.80 -5.84
C PHE A 31 -23.98 -14.11 -6.71
N SER A 32 -22.92 -13.28 -6.66
CA SER A 32 -21.68 -13.55 -7.40
C SER A 32 -20.99 -14.83 -6.90
N ARG A 33 -21.09 -15.14 -5.61
CA ARG A 33 -20.54 -16.38 -5.03
C ARG A 33 -21.35 -17.64 -5.33
N TYR A 34 -22.66 -17.52 -5.57
CA TYR A 34 -23.49 -18.68 -5.92
C TYR A 34 -23.16 -19.19 -7.34
N PHE A 35 -23.01 -18.28 -8.30
CA PHE A 35 -22.68 -18.64 -9.69
C PHE A 35 -21.23 -19.08 -9.90
N ALA A 36 -20.26 -18.51 -9.17
CA ALA A 36 -18.88 -19.00 -9.22
C ALA A 36 -18.75 -20.44 -8.70
N TYR A 37 -19.75 -20.95 -7.97
CA TYR A 37 -19.77 -22.33 -7.49
C TYR A 37 -20.48 -23.27 -8.49
N GLU A 38 -21.55 -22.81 -9.14
CA GLU A 38 -22.23 -23.57 -10.21
C GLU A 38 -21.41 -23.67 -11.49
N ALA A 39 -20.70 -22.61 -11.90
CA ALA A 39 -19.88 -22.62 -13.11
C ALA A 39 -18.58 -23.47 -12.99
N THR A 40 -18.18 -23.83 -11.78
CA THR A 40 -17.02 -24.71 -11.54
C THR A 40 -17.39 -26.18 -11.39
N SER A 41 -18.69 -26.50 -11.39
CA SER A 41 -19.17 -27.87 -11.53
C SER A 41 -19.10 -28.21 -13.01
N LYS A 42 -18.22 -29.15 -13.38
CA LYS A 42 -18.21 -29.73 -14.71
C LYS A 42 -19.63 -30.21 -15.07
N GLU A 43 -20.06 -29.87 -16.29
CA GLU A 43 -20.96 -30.66 -17.16
C GLU A 43 -22.44 -30.34 -17.38
N ASP A 44 -22.99 -29.18 -16.98
CA ASP A 44 -24.26 -28.73 -17.58
C ASP A 44 -24.17 -27.32 -18.21
N PRO A 45 -24.23 -27.19 -19.55
CA PRO A 45 -24.29 -25.89 -20.19
C PRO A 45 -25.56 -25.17 -19.75
N VAL A 46 -25.40 -24.03 -19.07
CA VAL A 46 -26.51 -23.15 -18.67
C VAL A 46 -27.38 -22.86 -19.90
N SER A 47 -28.67 -23.19 -19.81
CA SER A 47 -29.63 -22.99 -20.91
C SER A 47 -29.49 -21.58 -21.51
N PRO A 48 -29.39 -21.43 -22.85
CA PRO A 48 -29.23 -20.14 -23.52
C PRO A 48 -30.25 -19.08 -23.08
N LYS A 49 -31.50 -19.50 -22.83
CA LYS A 49 -32.58 -18.63 -22.36
C LYS A 49 -32.31 -18.08 -20.95
N LEU A 50 -31.77 -18.92 -20.05
CA LEU A 50 -31.44 -18.49 -18.69
C LEU A 50 -30.23 -17.55 -18.69
N PHE A 51 -29.22 -17.83 -19.51
CA PHE A 51 -28.07 -16.95 -19.69
C PHE A 51 -28.48 -15.57 -20.22
N ALA A 52 -29.31 -15.53 -21.28
CA ALA A 52 -29.85 -14.29 -21.83
C ALA A 52 -30.65 -13.49 -20.78
N LYS A 53 -31.46 -14.16 -19.96
CA LYS A 53 -32.21 -13.53 -18.87
C LYS A 53 -31.28 -12.92 -17.80
N ILE A 54 -30.19 -13.59 -17.46
CA ILE A 54 -29.18 -13.07 -16.52
C ILE A 54 -28.49 -11.84 -17.09
N VAL A 55 -28.04 -11.89 -18.35
CA VAL A 55 -27.39 -10.78 -19.04
C VAL A 55 -28.30 -9.55 -19.06
N ARG A 56 -29.54 -9.69 -19.53
CA ARG A 56 -30.53 -8.60 -19.55
C ARG A 56 -30.79 -8.00 -18.17
N LYS A 57 -30.94 -8.85 -17.14
CA LYS A 57 -31.14 -8.40 -15.75
C LYS A 57 -29.94 -7.61 -15.21
N ARG A 58 -28.72 -8.01 -15.56
CA ARG A 58 -27.48 -7.32 -15.14
C ARG A 58 -27.31 -6.00 -15.85
N VAL A 59 -27.57 -5.95 -17.15
CA VAL A 59 -27.53 -4.73 -17.96
C VAL A 59 -28.58 -3.73 -17.46
N ALA A 60 -29.81 -4.17 -17.20
CA ALA A 60 -30.86 -3.33 -16.62
C ALA A 60 -30.48 -2.76 -15.24
N ALA A 61 -29.87 -3.58 -14.37
CA ALA A 61 -29.38 -3.10 -13.07
C ALA A 61 -28.25 -2.06 -13.21
N ALA A 62 -27.37 -2.20 -14.21
CA ALA A 62 -26.34 -1.22 -14.51
C ALA A 62 -26.93 0.09 -15.04
N GLN A 63 -27.90 0.02 -15.96
CA GLN A 63 -28.63 1.19 -16.47
C GLN A 63 -29.33 1.97 -15.35
N GLN A 64 -30.03 1.26 -14.45
CA GLN A 64 -30.70 1.89 -13.30
C GLN A 64 -29.71 2.58 -12.36
N THR A 65 -28.52 2.01 -12.19
CA THR A 65 -27.46 2.59 -11.36
C THR A 65 -26.88 3.86 -11.97
N LEU A 66 -26.80 3.91 -13.31
CA LEU A 66 -26.27 5.04 -14.07
C LEU A 66 -27.33 6.12 -14.35
N ARG A 67 -28.62 5.86 -14.05
CA ARG A 67 -29.75 6.78 -14.32
C ARG A 67 -29.82 7.23 -15.78
N ILE A 68 -29.52 6.31 -16.70
CA ILE A 68 -29.56 6.61 -18.13
C ILE A 68 -31.02 6.92 -18.53
N PRO A 69 -31.30 8.08 -19.14
CA PRO A 69 -32.65 8.43 -19.54
C PRO A 69 -33.15 7.52 -20.68
N PRO A 70 -34.42 7.07 -20.66
CA PRO A 70 -35.07 6.56 -21.87
C PRO A 70 -35.13 7.70 -22.92
N PRO A 71 -34.89 7.45 -24.22
CA PRO A 71 -35.20 6.22 -24.96
C PRO A 71 -34.01 5.30 -25.30
N VAL A 72 -32.81 5.55 -24.76
CA VAL A 72 -31.59 4.88 -25.24
C VAL A 72 -31.65 3.37 -24.99
N ARG A 73 -31.83 2.58 -26.06
CA ARG A 73 -31.93 1.12 -26.00
C ARG A 73 -30.55 0.51 -25.81
N ILE A 74 -30.21 0.18 -24.56
CA ILE A 74 -28.97 -0.52 -24.19
C ILE A 74 -29.23 -2.03 -23.99
N SER A 75 -30.45 -2.52 -24.17
CA SER A 75 -30.71 -3.97 -24.06
C SER A 75 -30.39 -4.68 -25.38
N PRO A 76 -29.88 -5.92 -25.35
CA PRO A 76 -29.64 -6.69 -26.57
C PRO A 76 -30.93 -6.82 -27.39
N SER A 77 -30.86 -6.53 -28.68
CA SER A 77 -32.05 -6.44 -29.55
C SER A 77 -32.65 -7.83 -29.81
N SER A 78 -31.80 -8.85 -29.84
CA SER A 78 -32.18 -10.24 -30.13
C SER A 78 -31.44 -11.23 -29.23
N GLN A 79 -31.94 -12.47 -29.16
CA GLN A 79 -31.18 -13.56 -28.53
C GLN A 79 -29.92 -13.93 -29.34
N HIS A 80 -29.97 -13.76 -30.66
CA HIS A 80 -28.86 -14.03 -31.56
C HIS A 80 -27.64 -13.15 -31.24
N GLU A 81 -27.82 -11.86 -30.94
CA GLU A 81 -26.73 -10.98 -30.49
C GLU A 81 -26.02 -11.52 -29.24
N ILE A 82 -26.75 -12.11 -28.29
CA ILE A 82 -26.16 -12.69 -27.07
C ILE A 82 -25.37 -13.96 -27.41
N GLU A 83 -25.79 -14.70 -28.42
CA GLU A 83 -25.09 -15.89 -28.91
C GLU A 83 -23.79 -15.52 -29.65
N VAL A 84 -23.81 -14.44 -30.46
CA VAL A 84 -22.62 -13.90 -31.15
C VAL A 84 -21.51 -13.50 -30.16
N TRP A 85 -21.89 -13.00 -28.98
CA TRP A 85 -20.96 -12.58 -27.91
C TRP A 85 -20.84 -13.59 -26.77
N ARG A 86 -21.31 -14.83 -26.93
CA ARG A 86 -21.30 -15.83 -25.85
C ARG A 86 -19.87 -16.13 -25.38
N ASP A 87 -18.94 -16.19 -26.33
CA ASP A 87 -17.50 -16.37 -26.10
C ASP A 87 -16.91 -15.31 -25.17
N ALA A 88 -17.32 -14.04 -25.26
CA ALA A 88 -16.91 -12.97 -24.35
C ALA A 88 -17.64 -13.03 -22.99
N LEU A 89 -18.94 -13.34 -23.01
CA LEU A 89 -19.82 -13.22 -21.83
C LEU A 89 -19.70 -14.43 -20.88
N ALA A 90 -19.41 -15.62 -21.42
CA ALA A 90 -19.32 -16.87 -20.67
C ALA A 90 -18.03 -16.97 -19.84
N VAL A 91 -16.99 -16.22 -20.20
CA VAL A 91 -15.68 -16.23 -19.53
C VAL A 91 -15.78 -15.79 -18.08
N SER A 92 -14.97 -16.38 -17.20
CA SER A 92 -14.90 -15.99 -15.79
C SER A 92 -14.23 -14.63 -15.55
N ASP A 93 -13.41 -14.18 -16.49
CA ASP A 93 -12.46 -13.08 -16.35
C ASP A 93 -12.47 -12.14 -17.57
N PHE A 94 -12.31 -10.84 -17.34
CA PHE A 94 -12.23 -9.84 -18.41
C PHE A 94 -11.00 -10.03 -19.33
N GLY A 95 -9.84 -10.44 -18.79
CA GLY A 95 -8.62 -10.62 -19.57
C GLY A 95 -8.76 -11.71 -20.62
N VAL A 96 -9.35 -12.85 -20.24
CA VAL A 96 -9.61 -13.95 -21.17
C VAL A 96 -10.69 -13.57 -22.20
N ALA A 97 -11.64 -12.69 -21.86
CA ALA A 97 -12.57 -12.14 -22.85
C ALA A 97 -11.86 -11.25 -23.89
N VAL A 98 -10.85 -10.47 -23.47
CA VAL A 98 -10.01 -9.68 -24.38
C VAL A 98 -9.16 -10.60 -25.27
N GLU A 99 -8.57 -11.66 -24.71
CA GLU A 99 -7.80 -12.64 -25.48
C GLU A 99 -8.65 -13.40 -26.51
N ASN A 100 -9.84 -13.86 -26.10
CA ASN A 100 -10.72 -14.64 -26.98
C ASN A 100 -11.33 -13.81 -28.12
N CYS A 101 -11.68 -12.56 -27.86
CA CYS A 101 -12.38 -11.72 -28.83
C CYS A 101 -11.44 -10.78 -29.60
N GLY A 102 -10.26 -10.48 -29.07
CA GLY A 102 -9.28 -9.59 -29.69
C GLY A 102 -9.91 -8.27 -30.16
N GLU A 103 -9.69 -7.94 -31.43
CA GLU A 103 -10.19 -6.73 -32.07
C GLU A 103 -11.73 -6.68 -32.18
N ARG A 104 -12.42 -7.83 -32.15
CA ARG A 104 -13.90 -7.83 -32.17
C ARG A 104 -14.43 -6.99 -31.02
N LEU A 105 -13.80 -7.06 -29.85
CA LEU A 105 -14.22 -6.31 -28.67
C LEU A 105 -14.20 -4.79 -28.87
N LEU A 106 -13.41 -4.28 -29.82
CA LEU A 106 -13.36 -2.86 -30.21
C LEU A 106 -14.57 -2.41 -31.04
N SER A 107 -15.30 -3.36 -31.63
CA SER A 107 -16.57 -3.16 -32.33
C SER A 107 -17.78 -3.65 -31.54
N ALA A 108 -17.58 -4.03 -30.27
CA ALA A 108 -18.63 -4.61 -29.45
C ALA A 108 -19.77 -3.63 -29.17
N PRO A 109 -21.04 -4.09 -29.17
CA PRO A 109 -22.16 -3.29 -28.73
C PRO A 109 -21.99 -2.77 -27.30
N ILE A 110 -22.48 -1.57 -27.02
CA ILE A 110 -22.34 -0.88 -25.72
C ILE A 110 -22.82 -1.74 -24.55
N TRP A 111 -23.86 -2.55 -24.76
CA TRP A 111 -24.41 -3.42 -23.73
C TRP A 111 -23.44 -4.53 -23.30
N VAL A 112 -22.62 -5.02 -24.24
CA VAL A 112 -21.56 -6.01 -23.98
C VAL A 112 -20.49 -5.37 -23.09
N LEU A 113 -20.05 -4.16 -23.44
CA LEU A 113 -19.07 -3.42 -22.64
C LEU A 113 -19.58 -3.14 -21.23
N ILE A 114 -20.81 -2.64 -21.09
CA ILE A 114 -21.42 -2.40 -19.77
C ILE A 114 -21.49 -3.70 -18.97
N TYR A 115 -21.85 -4.83 -19.59
CA TYR A 115 -21.88 -6.12 -18.92
C TYR A 115 -20.49 -6.57 -18.45
N LEU A 116 -19.49 -6.51 -19.33
CA LEU A 116 -18.12 -6.95 -19.06
C LEU A 116 -17.47 -6.09 -17.97
N LEU A 117 -17.55 -4.76 -18.10
CA LEU A 117 -17.07 -3.81 -17.10
C LEU A 117 -17.76 -4.04 -15.76
N SER A 118 -19.09 -4.29 -15.76
CA SER A 118 -19.85 -4.43 -14.52
C SER A 118 -19.65 -5.74 -13.76
N ASN A 119 -19.37 -6.83 -14.47
CA ASN A 119 -19.36 -8.16 -13.87
C ASN A 119 -18.03 -8.89 -13.92
N LYS A 120 -17.16 -8.63 -14.91
CA LYS A 120 -15.98 -9.46 -15.19
C LYS A 120 -14.65 -8.82 -14.78
N VAL A 121 -14.63 -7.53 -14.43
CA VAL A 121 -13.42 -6.85 -13.95
C VAL A 121 -13.20 -7.16 -12.47
N HIS A 122 -12.35 -8.15 -12.21
CA HIS A 122 -12.05 -8.68 -10.88
C HIS A 122 -10.68 -8.27 -10.35
N THR A 123 -9.72 -8.00 -11.23
CA THR A 123 -8.34 -7.64 -10.85
C THR A 123 -7.98 -6.21 -11.24
N PRO A 124 -6.95 -5.61 -10.62
CA PRO A 124 -6.39 -4.31 -11.03
C PRO A 124 -5.89 -4.30 -12.48
N SER A 125 -5.25 -5.38 -12.93
CA SER A 125 -4.73 -5.49 -14.29
C SER A 125 -5.86 -5.49 -15.33
N GLN A 126 -6.95 -6.22 -15.06
CA GLN A 126 -8.15 -6.17 -15.92
C GLN A 126 -8.77 -4.77 -15.95
N ALA A 127 -8.76 -4.06 -14.83
CA ALA A 127 -9.27 -2.70 -14.79
C ALA A 127 -8.41 -1.75 -15.64
N MET A 128 -7.09 -1.95 -15.68
CA MET A 128 -6.19 -1.22 -16.58
C MET A 128 -6.43 -1.57 -18.05
N LEU A 129 -6.61 -2.85 -18.39
CA LEU A 129 -6.93 -3.30 -19.76
C LEU A 129 -8.28 -2.79 -20.25
N ALA A 130 -9.25 -2.64 -19.34
CA ALA A 130 -10.58 -2.13 -19.67
C ALA A 130 -10.59 -0.65 -20.10
N VAL A 131 -9.64 0.16 -19.61
CA VAL A 131 -9.58 1.60 -19.92
C VAL A 131 -9.34 1.89 -21.40
N PRO A 132 -8.30 1.38 -22.08
CA PRO A 132 -8.06 1.68 -23.49
C PRO A 132 -9.19 1.18 -24.39
N ILE A 133 -9.75 -0.01 -24.13
CA ILE A 133 -10.91 -0.53 -24.87
C ILE A 133 -12.07 0.45 -24.74
N MET A 134 -12.36 0.92 -23.53
CA MET A 134 -13.44 1.87 -23.31
C MET A 134 -13.16 3.23 -23.97
N LEU A 135 -11.93 3.75 -23.88
CA LEU A 135 -11.53 5.00 -24.52
C LEU A 135 -11.70 4.96 -26.04
N GLN A 136 -11.43 3.80 -26.67
CA GLN A 136 -11.67 3.59 -28.10
C GLN A 136 -13.15 3.57 -28.48
N HIS A 137 -14.03 3.17 -27.55
CA HIS A 137 -15.49 3.16 -27.75
C HIS A 137 -16.16 4.51 -27.47
N ILE A 138 -15.54 5.42 -26.71
CA ILE A 138 -16.18 6.72 -26.38
C ILE A 138 -16.64 7.51 -27.61
N PRO A 139 -15.87 7.60 -28.72
CA PRO A 139 -16.29 8.34 -29.90
C PRO A 139 -17.54 7.76 -30.58
N THR A 140 -17.69 6.43 -30.59
CA THR A 140 -18.80 5.72 -31.26
C THR A 140 -20.06 5.67 -30.39
N VAL A 141 -19.91 5.82 -29.08
CA VAL A 141 -21.01 5.83 -28.12
C VAL A 141 -21.84 7.12 -28.24
N ASP A 142 -23.17 6.98 -28.18
CA ASP A 142 -24.13 8.07 -28.12
C ASP A 142 -23.73 9.09 -27.04
N ARG A 143 -23.80 10.39 -27.38
CA ARG A 143 -23.35 11.50 -26.53
C ARG A 143 -23.98 11.43 -25.13
N ALA A 144 -25.24 11.02 -25.04
CA ALA A 144 -25.96 10.88 -23.78
C ALA A 144 -25.41 9.79 -22.85
N LEU A 145 -24.67 8.80 -23.38
CA LEU A 145 -24.13 7.67 -22.60
C LEU A 145 -22.67 7.85 -22.18
N ARG A 146 -21.93 8.74 -22.85
CA ARG A 146 -20.49 8.93 -22.61
C ARG A 146 -20.18 9.24 -21.13
N PRO A 147 -20.88 10.17 -20.45
CA PRO A 147 -20.59 10.46 -19.04
C PRO A 147 -20.83 9.26 -18.14
N GLY A 148 -21.95 8.53 -18.36
CA GLY A 148 -22.30 7.33 -17.62
C GLY A 148 -21.25 6.21 -17.75
N LEU A 149 -20.71 6.03 -18.96
CA LEU A 149 -19.65 5.04 -19.22
C LEU A 149 -18.34 5.41 -18.50
N ILE A 150 -17.95 6.70 -18.52
CA ILE A 150 -16.76 7.18 -17.80
C ILE A 150 -16.93 6.98 -16.29
N VAL A 151 -18.10 7.35 -15.72
CA VAL A 151 -18.42 7.14 -14.30
C VAL A 151 -18.36 5.66 -13.93
N LEU A 152 -18.85 4.79 -14.81
CA LEU A 152 -18.82 3.34 -14.62
C LEU A 152 -17.37 2.82 -14.53
N VAL A 153 -16.51 3.25 -15.45
CA VAL A 153 -15.08 2.87 -15.47
C VAL A 153 -14.37 3.37 -14.22
N ILE A 154 -14.57 4.63 -13.85
CA ILE A 154 -13.99 5.22 -12.63
C ILE A 154 -14.45 4.47 -11.38
N ARG A 155 -15.71 4.04 -11.33
CA ARG A 155 -16.20 3.21 -10.22
C ARG A 155 -15.48 1.85 -10.14
N PHE A 156 -15.14 1.23 -11.26
CA PHE A 156 -14.38 -0.03 -11.27
C PHE A 156 -12.92 0.18 -10.90
N LEU A 157 -12.30 1.23 -11.40
CA LEU A 157 -10.98 1.67 -10.97
C LEU A 157 -10.96 1.93 -9.46
N ALA A 158 -12.01 2.55 -8.91
CA ALA A 158 -12.18 2.77 -7.48
C ALA A 158 -12.31 1.47 -6.70
N LYS A 159 -13.10 0.52 -7.21
CA LYS A 159 -13.25 -0.81 -6.62
C LYS A 159 -11.92 -1.56 -6.57
N GLN A 160 -11.10 -1.46 -7.62
CA GLN A 160 -9.81 -2.13 -7.74
C GLN A 160 -8.62 -1.30 -7.21
N GLN A 161 -8.86 -0.06 -6.76
CA GLN A 161 -7.86 0.85 -6.23
C GLN A 161 -6.75 1.19 -7.23
N VAL A 162 -7.12 1.46 -8.49
CA VAL A 162 -6.21 1.80 -9.58
C VAL A 162 -6.32 3.30 -9.89
N PRO A 163 -5.41 4.16 -9.36
CA PRO A 163 -5.54 5.61 -9.49
C PRO A 163 -4.99 6.20 -10.79
N LEU A 164 -4.14 5.46 -11.53
CA LEU A 164 -3.34 5.98 -12.65
C LEU A 164 -4.17 6.60 -13.80
N PRO A 165 -5.21 5.94 -14.34
CA PRO A 165 -5.95 6.48 -15.50
C PRO A 165 -6.94 7.58 -15.12
N ILE A 166 -7.13 7.88 -13.83
CA ILE A 166 -8.16 8.81 -13.36
C ILE A 166 -8.00 10.23 -13.93
N PRO A 167 -6.81 10.86 -13.92
CA PRO A 167 -6.68 12.23 -14.42
C PRO A 167 -7.09 12.36 -15.89
N SER A 168 -6.71 11.38 -16.73
CA SER A 168 -7.10 11.36 -18.14
C SER A 168 -8.60 11.18 -18.33
N LEU A 169 -9.23 10.29 -17.54
CA LEU A 169 -10.67 10.06 -17.57
C LEU A 169 -11.47 11.28 -17.08
N ILE A 170 -10.96 12.01 -16.09
CA ILE A 170 -11.60 13.22 -15.57
C ILE A 170 -11.47 14.37 -16.57
N LYS A 171 -10.31 14.57 -17.19
CA LYS A 171 -10.16 15.54 -18.29
C LYS A 171 -11.17 15.25 -19.41
N LEU A 172 -11.30 13.98 -19.79
CA LEU A 172 -12.27 13.55 -20.80
C LEU A 172 -13.72 13.78 -20.35
N PHE A 173 -14.05 13.49 -19.09
CA PHE A 173 -15.37 13.77 -18.52
C PHE A 173 -15.70 15.26 -18.53
N LEU A 174 -14.76 16.12 -18.10
CA LEU A 174 -14.96 17.57 -18.06
C LEU A 174 -15.12 18.19 -19.45
N ALA A 175 -14.53 17.57 -20.48
CA ALA A 175 -14.65 17.95 -21.89
C ALA A 175 -15.91 17.37 -22.58
N THR A 176 -16.63 16.45 -21.95
CA THR A 176 -17.83 15.84 -22.53
C THR A 176 -19.06 16.70 -22.25
N ASP A 177 -19.94 16.85 -23.24
CA ASP A 177 -21.25 17.48 -23.06
C ASP A 177 -22.13 16.65 -22.14
N LEU A 178 -22.63 17.26 -21.06
CA LEU A 178 -23.38 16.59 -20.01
C LEU A 178 -24.88 16.92 -20.15
N PRO A 179 -25.78 15.94 -20.39
CA PRO A 179 -27.22 16.19 -20.49
C PRO A 179 -27.84 16.62 -19.14
N ASP A 180 -27.40 16.02 -18.03
CA ASP A 180 -27.73 16.46 -16.67
C ASP A 180 -26.44 16.62 -15.85
N PRO A 181 -25.78 17.80 -15.93
CA PRO A 181 -24.51 18.01 -15.27
C PRO A 181 -24.63 17.79 -13.75
N SER A 182 -25.74 18.19 -13.13
CA SER A 182 -25.92 18.02 -11.69
C SER A 182 -25.87 16.55 -11.26
N THR A 183 -26.64 15.68 -11.91
CA THR A 183 -26.65 14.26 -11.54
C THR A 183 -25.33 13.58 -11.87
N GLU A 184 -24.75 13.86 -13.02
CA GLU A 184 -23.55 13.16 -13.52
C GLU A 184 -22.31 13.50 -12.70
N PHE A 185 -22.08 14.78 -12.38
CA PHE A 185 -21.00 15.19 -11.49
C PHE A 185 -21.15 14.58 -10.09
N ASN A 186 -22.38 14.55 -9.56
CA ASN A 186 -22.65 13.94 -8.26
C ASN A 186 -22.44 12.40 -8.27
N LEU A 187 -22.74 11.72 -9.37
CA LEU A 187 -22.46 10.29 -9.55
C LEU A 187 -20.96 10.03 -9.67
N LEU A 188 -20.24 10.85 -10.41
CA LEU A 188 -18.79 10.79 -10.53
C LEU A 188 -18.10 10.94 -9.17
N LEU A 189 -18.47 11.95 -8.39
CA LEU A 189 -17.92 12.16 -7.05
C LEU A 189 -18.24 11.01 -6.09
N ARG A 190 -19.42 10.39 -6.22
CA ARG A 190 -19.74 9.17 -5.45
C ARG A 190 -18.88 7.99 -5.88
N ALA A 191 -18.62 7.81 -7.18
CA ALA A 191 -17.70 6.79 -7.67
C ALA A 191 -16.27 7.03 -7.13
N MET A 192 -15.79 8.27 -7.20
CA MET A 192 -14.50 8.70 -6.65
C MET A 192 -14.39 8.44 -5.14
N SER A 193 -15.49 8.62 -4.40
CA SER A 193 -15.48 8.39 -2.95
C SER A 193 -15.00 6.98 -2.58
N HIS A 194 -15.14 5.97 -3.45
CA HIS A 194 -14.72 4.59 -3.18
C HIS A 194 -13.20 4.33 -3.20
N PHE A 195 -12.40 5.30 -3.64
CA PHE A 195 -10.94 5.20 -3.53
C PHE A 195 -10.47 5.25 -2.07
N LYS A 196 -9.38 4.55 -1.79
CA LYS A 196 -8.60 4.72 -0.56
C LYS A 196 -7.92 6.10 -0.57
N PRO A 197 -7.55 6.63 0.61
CA PRO A 197 -6.85 7.91 0.72
C PRO A 197 -5.58 7.85 -0.11
N SER A 198 -5.57 8.62 -1.17
CA SER A 198 -4.45 8.79 -2.08
C SER A 198 -4.46 10.24 -2.56
N PRO A 199 -3.28 10.86 -2.72
CA PRO A 199 -3.19 12.26 -3.14
C PRO A 199 -3.77 12.45 -4.54
N ILE A 200 -3.59 11.49 -5.46
CA ILE A 200 -4.04 11.62 -6.85
C ILE A 200 -5.57 11.73 -6.93
N PRO A 201 -6.38 10.74 -6.49
CA PRO A 201 -7.84 10.87 -6.56
C PRO A 201 -8.37 12.03 -5.72
N SER A 202 -7.70 12.40 -4.62
CA SER A 202 -8.14 13.53 -3.78
C SER A 202 -7.98 14.87 -4.50
N LYS A 203 -6.83 15.10 -5.16
CA LYS A 203 -6.60 16.30 -5.97
C LYS A 203 -7.58 16.39 -7.13
N GLU A 204 -7.78 15.29 -7.83
CA GLU A 204 -8.75 15.21 -8.92
C GLU A 204 -10.19 15.44 -8.43
N THR A 205 -10.54 14.96 -7.23
CA THR A 205 -11.84 15.25 -6.60
C THR A 205 -11.99 16.74 -6.29
N VAL A 206 -10.94 17.41 -5.81
CA VAL A 206 -10.93 18.87 -5.62
C VAL A 206 -11.12 19.58 -6.96
N HIS A 207 -10.42 19.16 -8.01
CA HIS A 207 -10.55 19.72 -9.36
C HIS A 207 -11.99 19.59 -9.90
N ILE A 208 -12.64 18.44 -9.68
CA ILE A 208 -14.05 18.24 -10.04
C ILE A 208 -14.96 19.21 -9.26
N ILE A 209 -14.73 19.39 -7.95
CA ILE A 209 -15.53 20.31 -7.12
C ILE A 209 -15.35 21.76 -7.57
N GLU A 210 -14.13 22.16 -7.93
CA GLU A 210 -13.83 23.50 -8.46
C GLU A 210 -14.49 23.71 -9.82
N ALA A 211 -14.46 22.71 -10.71
CA ALA A 211 -15.18 22.76 -11.98
C ALA A 211 -16.70 22.83 -11.78
N MET A 212 -17.27 22.11 -10.81
CA MET A 212 -18.68 22.22 -10.44
C MET A 212 -19.02 23.62 -9.95
N HIS A 213 -18.17 24.21 -9.10
CA HIS A 213 -18.36 25.56 -8.59
C HIS A 213 -18.32 26.61 -9.71
N GLY A 214 -17.34 26.52 -10.63
CA GLY A 214 -17.25 27.39 -11.80
C GLY A 214 -18.47 27.28 -12.74
N ARG A 215 -19.11 26.11 -12.79
CA ARG A 215 -20.36 25.86 -13.54
C ARG A 215 -21.63 26.09 -12.71
N GLN A 216 -21.52 26.59 -11.47
CA GLN A 216 -22.62 26.79 -10.53
C GLN A 216 -23.46 25.53 -10.23
N ILE A 217 -22.85 24.34 -10.34
CA ILE A 217 -23.51 23.06 -10.09
C ILE A 217 -23.47 22.76 -8.60
N ARG A 218 -24.65 22.56 -7.99
CA ARG A 218 -24.78 22.27 -6.55
C ARG A 218 -24.43 20.82 -6.20
N LEU A 219 -23.72 20.63 -5.10
CA LEU A 219 -23.47 19.32 -4.52
C LEU A 219 -24.69 18.79 -3.75
N GLN A 220 -25.09 17.55 -4.04
CA GLN A 220 -26.18 16.90 -3.32
C GLN A 220 -25.71 16.48 -1.91
N SER A 221 -26.58 16.63 -0.90
CA SER A 221 -26.33 16.19 0.49
C SER A 221 -25.84 14.73 0.59
N ARG A 222 -26.38 13.84 -0.27
CA ARG A 222 -25.92 12.44 -0.35
C ARG A 222 -24.47 12.31 -0.82
N THR A 223 -24.04 13.18 -1.73
CA THR A 223 -22.67 13.20 -2.26
C THR A 223 -21.69 13.70 -1.21
N TYR A 224 -22.03 14.76 -0.47
CA TYR A 224 -21.27 15.20 0.70
C TYR A 224 -21.09 14.07 1.70
N ARG A 225 -22.16 13.36 2.04
CA ARG A 225 -22.10 12.20 2.93
C ARG A 225 -21.18 11.11 2.38
N SER A 226 -21.30 10.75 1.10
CA SER A 226 -20.44 9.74 0.46
C SER A 226 -18.97 10.13 0.53
N LEU A 227 -18.62 11.36 0.13
CA LEU A 227 -17.26 11.88 0.18
C LEU A 227 -16.73 11.87 1.63
N LEU A 228 -17.42 12.51 2.58
CA LEU A 228 -17.00 12.62 3.98
C LEU A 228 -16.99 11.27 4.73
N SER A 229 -17.82 10.32 4.32
CA SER A 229 -17.91 9.01 4.99
C SER A 229 -16.68 8.13 4.71
N ASN A 230 -16.04 8.31 3.55
CA ASN A 230 -15.01 7.41 3.07
C ASN A 230 -13.60 7.81 3.54
N SER A 231 -12.68 6.86 3.39
CA SER A 231 -11.26 7.01 3.69
C SER A 231 -10.52 7.91 2.71
N LEU A 232 -11.06 8.22 1.52
CA LEU A 232 -10.46 9.12 0.52
C LEU A 232 -10.04 10.48 1.10
N VAL A 233 -10.74 10.93 2.13
CA VAL A 233 -10.78 12.32 2.54
C VAL A 233 -9.45 12.80 3.11
N THR A 234 -8.78 13.67 2.36
CA THR A 234 -7.63 14.48 2.80
C THR A 234 -8.11 15.75 3.49
N LEU A 235 -7.27 16.34 4.35
CA LEU A 235 -7.59 17.60 5.04
C LEU A 235 -7.92 18.74 4.06
N GLU A 236 -7.25 18.77 2.91
CA GLU A 236 -7.50 19.73 1.82
C GLU A 236 -8.92 19.56 1.24
N LEU A 237 -9.29 18.33 0.89
CA LEU A 237 -10.62 18.02 0.39
C LEU A 237 -11.72 18.35 1.42
N VAL A 238 -11.48 18.11 2.71
CA VAL A 238 -12.41 18.51 3.78
C VAL A 238 -12.64 20.01 3.80
N LYS A 239 -11.56 20.80 3.76
CA LYS A 239 -11.65 22.26 3.79
C LYS A 239 -12.43 22.78 2.59
N LYS A 240 -12.15 22.23 1.40
CA LYS A 240 -12.89 22.56 0.17
C LYS A 240 -14.37 22.16 0.24
N LEU A 241 -14.69 20.99 0.78
CA LEU A 241 -16.10 20.58 1.01
C LEU A 241 -16.82 21.47 2.03
N GLN A 242 -16.13 21.89 3.09
CA GLN A 242 -16.67 22.82 4.07
C GLN A 242 -16.94 24.20 3.46
N GLN A 243 -16.00 24.71 2.66
CA GLN A 243 -16.18 25.96 1.90
C GLN A 243 -17.36 25.85 0.93
N SER A 244 -17.46 24.73 0.19
CA SER A 244 -18.57 24.47 -0.73
C SER A 244 -19.92 24.44 -0.03
N MET A 245 -20.03 23.76 1.12
CA MET A 245 -21.27 23.76 1.91
C MET A 245 -21.67 25.16 2.37
N ALA A 246 -20.70 25.97 2.80
CA ALA A 246 -20.94 27.34 3.24
C ALA A 246 -21.41 28.24 2.10
N MET A 247 -20.76 28.16 0.93
CA MET A 247 -21.13 28.94 -0.27
C MET A 247 -22.51 28.55 -0.80
N GLU A 248 -22.87 27.26 -0.74
CA GLU A 248 -24.20 26.78 -1.17
C GLU A 248 -25.30 27.02 -0.11
N GLY A 249 -24.95 27.53 1.07
CA GLY A 249 -25.89 27.69 2.19
C GLY A 249 -26.41 26.37 2.76
N VAL A 250 -25.74 25.25 2.48
CA VAL A 250 -26.14 23.93 2.95
C VAL A 250 -25.72 23.75 4.41
N GLN A 251 -26.68 23.74 5.33
CA GLN A 251 -26.40 23.48 6.73
C GLN A 251 -25.88 22.04 6.92
N PRO A 252 -24.75 21.85 7.62
CA PRO A 252 -24.20 20.52 7.86
C PRO A 252 -25.14 19.73 8.78
N ASN A 253 -25.57 18.55 8.34
CA ASN A 253 -26.33 17.63 9.20
C ASN A 253 -25.41 16.96 10.24
N ARG A 254 -26.01 16.31 11.23
CA ARG A 254 -25.30 15.52 12.25
C ARG A 254 -24.26 14.57 11.67
N HIS A 255 -24.57 13.86 10.58
CA HIS A 255 -23.62 12.95 9.94
C HIS A 255 -22.42 13.66 9.31
N HIS A 256 -22.61 14.86 8.76
CA HIS A 256 -21.53 15.69 8.23
C HIS A 256 -20.61 16.13 9.37
N LEU A 257 -21.18 16.64 10.47
CA LEU A 257 -20.42 17.04 11.66
C LEU A 257 -19.64 15.87 12.27
N GLU A 258 -20.25 14.69 12.38
CA GLU A 258 -19.57 13.46 12.84
C GLU A 258 -18.38 13.09 11.95
N ALA A 259 -18.57 13.19 10.63
CA ALA A 259 -17.51 12.91 9.68
C ALA A 259 -16.37 13.93 9.80
N TYR A 260 -16.69 15.22 9.91
CA TYR A 260 -15.71 16.28 10.16
C TYR A 260 -14.91 16.01 11.44
N LEU A 261 -15.60 15.77 12.57
CA LEU A 261 -14.97 15.43 13.84
C LEU A 261 -13.97 14.28 13.69
N ARG A 262 -14.40 13.18 13.06
CA ARG A 262 -13.55 12.00 12.83
C ARG A 262 -12.32 12.32 11.98
N ILE A 263 -12.48 13.12 10.91
CA ILE A 263 -11.36 13.45 10.01
C ILE A 263 -10.36 14.39 10.69
N PHE A 264 -10.84 15.46 11.34
CA PHE A 264 -9.97 16.39 12.07
C PHE A 264 -9.27 15.72 13.25
N ALA A 265 -9.98 14.85 13.98
CA ALA A 265 -9.38 14.08 15.06
C ALA A 265 -8.33 13.11 14.55
N HIS A 266 -8.58 12.44 13.41
CA HIS A 266 -7.56 11.61 12.78
C HIS A 266 -6.33 12.42 12.34
N HIS A 267 -6.45 13.69 12.00
CA HIS A 267 -5.29 14.54 11.66
C HIS A 267 -4.63 15.19 12.88
N GLY A 268 -5.17 14.99 14.09
CA GLY A 268 -4.66 15.60 15.31
C GLY A 268 -5.01 17.08 15.47
N ALA A 269 -6.04 17.57 14.77
CA ALA A 269 -6.49 18.96 14.84
C ALA A 269 -7.44 19.14 16.03
N VAL A 270 -6.89 19.32 17.23
CA VAL A 270 -7.63 19.37 18.50
C VAL A 270 -8.70 20.47 18.52
N HIS A 271 -8.35 21.70 18.15
CA HIS A 271 -9.28 22.84 18.17
C HIS A 271 -10.47 22.66 17.21
N SER A 272 -10.19 22.24 15.96
CA SER A 272 -11.26 21.97 14.99
C SER A 272 -12.14 20.82 15.44
N SER A 273 -11.55 19.75 15.99
CA SER A 273 -12.30 18.61 16.52
C SER A 273 -13.20 19.03 17.69
N ALA A 274 -12.69 19.86 18.61
CA ALA A 274 -13.46 20.40 19.72
C ALA A 274 -14.65 21.24 19.24
N ARG A 275 -14.43 22.11 18.24
CA ARG A 275 -15.49 22.91 17.61
C ARG A 275 -16.60 22.01 17.05
N TYR A 276 -16.26 20.97 16.28
CA TYR A 276 -17.27 20.06 15.72
C TYR A 276 -17.97 19.23 16.78
N LEU A 277 -17.27 18.81 17.84
CA LEU A 277 -17.91 18.14 18.96
C LEU A 277 -18.96 19.05 19.61
N ASN A 278 -18.63 20.31 19.87
CA ASN A 278 -19.58 21.28 20.44
C ASN A 278 -20.77 21.55 19.49
N LEU A 279 -20.54 21.67 18.18
CA LEU A 279 -21.64 21.79 17.20
C LEU A 279 -22.57 20.56 17.18
N ILE A 280 -22.01 19.34 17.30
CA ILE A 280 -22.83 18.13 17.41
C ILE A 280 -23.68 18.17 18.68
N ARG A 281 -23.14 18.69 19.79
CA ARG A 281 -23.88 18.86 21.04
C ARG A 281 -25.03 19.83 20.87
N GLU A 282 -24.78 21.00 20.29
CA GLU A 282 -25.79 22.02 20.05
C GLU A 282 -26.90 21.48 19.15
N GLN A 283 -26.56 20.79 18.06
CA GLN A 283 -27.53 20.20 17.14
C GLN A 283 -28.37 19.12 17.81
N THR A 284 -27.75 18.22 18.58
CA THR A 284 -28.49 17.15 19.29
C THR A 284 -29.37 17.72 20.40
N LYS A 285 -28.92 18.79 21.09
CA LYS A 285 -29.75 19.52 22.06
C LYS A 285 -31.00 20.11 21.41
N LYS A 286 -30.87 20.65 20.19
CA LYS A 286 -32.01 21.17 19.41
C LYS A 286 -32.94 20.07 18.91
N GLU A 287 -32.41 18.95 18.40
CA GLU A 287 -33.19 17.87 17.79
C GLU A 287 -33.90 16.97 18.81
N GLU A 288 -33.20 16.57 19.87
CA GLU A 288 -33.66 15.53 20.79
C GLU A 288 -34.09 16.10 22.16
N GLY A 289 -33.94 17.41 22.38
CA GLY A 289 -34.10 18.04 23.71
C GLY A 289 -33.09 17.54 24.75
N MET A 290 -32.16 16.67 24.34
CA MET A 290 -31.22 15.99 25.20
C MET A 290 -29.90 16.76 25.30
N ILE A 291 -29.43 16.98 26.52
CA ILE A 291 -28.15 17.64 26.77
C ILE A 291 -27.04 16.64 26.43
N VAL A 292 -26.33 16.88 25.33
CA VAL A 292 -25.20 16.00 24.98
C VAL A 292 -24.05 16.20 25.95
N PRO A 293 -23.40 15.11 26.39
CA PRO A 293 -22.82 15.03 27.73
C PRO A 293 -21.53 15.79 28.01
N HIS A 294 -20.58 15.80 27.07
CA HIS A 294 -19.27 16.39 27.31
C HIS A 294 -18.89 17.33 26.18
N GLY A 295 -18.78 18.60 26.54
CA GLY A 295 -18.20 19.61 25.67
C GLY A 295 -16.71 19.61 25.78
N VAL A 296 -16.10 20.41 24.92
CA VAL A 296 -14.71 20.78 25.09
C VAL A 296 -14.64 22.28 25.24
N GLU A 297 -14.16 22.73 26.40
CA GLU A 297 -13.72 24.11 26.58
C GLU A 297 -12.29 24.17 26.10
N LEU A 298 -12.04 25.03 25.12
CA LEU A 298 -10.68 25.33 24.70
C LEU A 298 -10.14 26.39 25.66
N SER A 299 -9.51 25.97 26.75
CA SER A 299 -8.79 26.86 27.67
C SER A 299 -7.35 27.05 27.21
N SER A 300 -6.67 28.10 27.71
CA SER A 300 -5.21 28.29 27.51
C SER A 300 -4.38 27.10 28.02
N GLN A 301 -4.90 26.34 28.98
CA GLN A 301 -4.28 25.13 29.53
C GLN A 301 -4.59 23.86 28.72
N GLY A 302 -5.25 24.01 27.57
CA GLY A 302 -5.67 22.93 26.70
C GLY A 302 -7.17 22.59 26.81
N PRO A 303 -7.64 21.63 26.00
CA PRO A 303 -9.04 21.22 25.99
C PRO A 303 -9.41 20.55 27.31
N ARG A 304 -10.37 21.12 28.02
CA ARG A 304 -10.97 20.53 29.22
C ARG A 304 -12.36 20.01 28.91
N ALA A 305 -12.74 18.89 29.51
CA ALA A 305 -14.10 18.37 29.36
C ALA A 305 -15.08 19.28 30.12
N ILE A 306 -16.02 19.94 29.42
CA ILE A 306 -17.11 20.68 30.08
C ILE A 306 -18.15 19.67 30.52
N LYS A 307 -18.47 19.69 31.81
CA LYS A 307 -19.47 18.82 32.44
C LYS A 307 -20.87 19.43 32.30
N SER A 308 -21.87 18.60 32.04
CA SER A 308 -23.29 18.96 32.18
C SER A 308 -23.96 17.95 33.10
N VAL A 309 -24.80 18.42 34.02
CA VAL A 309 -25.62 17.56 34.89
C VAL A 309 -26.40 16.60 33.98
N ASN A 310 -26.21 15.28 34.12
CA ASN A 310 -26.75 14.19 33.27
C ASN A 310 -25.89 13.76 32.04
N SER A 311 -24.57 13.91 32.11
CA SER A 311 -23.67 13.54 31.01
C SER A 311 -23.39 12.03 30.90
N ALA A 312 -23.74 11.38 29.77
CA ALA A 312 -23.24 10.05 29.38
C ALA A 312 -22.06 10.06 28.37
N ASN A 313 -21.08 9.17 28.55
CA ASN A 313 -19.99 9.01 27.57
C ASN A 313 -20.52 8.61 26.17
N THR A 314 -20.20 9.41 25.14
CA THR A 314 -20.64 9.12 23.76
C THR A 314 -19.52 8.51 22.90
N ARG A 315 -19.86 8.07 21.68
CA ARG A 315 -18.84 7.70 20.68
C ARG A 315 -18.03 8.91 20.21
N TRP A 316 -18.61 10.10 20.20
CA TRP A 316 -17.93 11.30 19.72
C TRP A 316 -16.75 11.69 20.62
N ASN A 317 -16.85 11.43 21.92
CA ASN A 317 -15.73 11.55 22.86
C ASN A 317 -14.57 10.63 22.46
N THR A 318 -14.85 9.39 22.05
CA THR A 318 -13.82 8.46 21.55
C THR A 318 -13.12 9.00 20.31
N GLU A 319 -13.90 9.53 19.35
CA GLU A 319 -13.35 10.10 18.13
C GLU A 319 -12.52 11.35 18.47
N PHE A 320 -13.01 12.23 19.35
CA PHE A 320 -12.28 13.41 19.82
C PHE A 320 -10.96 13.05 20.53
N LEU A 321 -10.94 11.98 21.33
CA LEU A 321 -9.72 11.47 21.96
C LEU A 321 -8.62 11.13 20.94
N MET A 322 -8.99 10.78 19.70
CA MET A 322 -8.00 10.55 18.64
C MET A 322 -7.28 11.83 18.20
N SER A 323 -7.82 13.02 18.49
CA SER A 323 -7.19 14.31 18.17
C SER A 323 -5.90 14.57 18.97
N PHE A 324 -5.75 13.92 20.12
CA PHE A 324 -4.60 14.10 21.02
C PHE A 324 -3.35 13.32 20.61
N LYS A 325 -3.13 13.04 19.31
CA LYS A 325 -1.98 12.24 18.84
C LYS A 325 -0.61 12.75 19.33
N ARG A 326 -0.51 14.04 19.67
CA ARG A 326 0.72 14.72 20.12
C ARG A 326 0.71 15.11 21.62
N HIS A 327 -0.44 15.04 22.29
CA HIS A 327 -0.63 15.59 23.65
C HIS A 327 -1.21 14.52 24.58
N THR A 328 -0.35 13.63 25.05
CA THR A 328 -0.72 12.48 25.90
C THR A 328 -1.27 12.92 27.24
N GLY A 329 -0.61 13.88 27.90
CA GLY A 329 -1.07 14.46 29.17
C GLY A 329 -2.50 14.99 29.09
N SER A 330 -2.83 15.76 28.06
CA SER A 330 -4.19 16.30 27.84
C SER A 330 -5.20 15.20 27.53
N ALA A 331 -4.81 14.13 26.80
CA ALA A 331 -5.70 12.99 26.55
C ALA A 331 -6.06 12.24 27.85
N PHE A 332 -5.07 12.05 28.73
CA PHE A 332 -5.28 11.43 30.04
C PHE A 332 -6.09 12.31 30.96
N GLN A 333 -5.81 13.61 30.99
CA GLN A 333 -6.59 14.56 31.78
C GLN A 333 -8.04 14.57 31.30
N TYR A 334 -8.29 14.64 29.99
CA TYR A 334 -9.64 14.56 29.43
C TYR A 334 -10.33 13.24 29.79
N LEU A 335 -9.64 12.10 29.75
CA LEU A 335 -10.24 10.82 30.17
C LEU A 335 -10.47 10.75 31.68
N ARG A 336 -9.57 11.30 32.49
CA ARG A 336 -9.75 11.40 33.94
C ARG A 336 -10.95 12.28 34.27
N ASP A 337 -11.10 13.41 33.61
CA ASP A 337 -12.26 14.31 33.76
C ASP A 337 -13.58 13.60 33.39
N MET A 338 -13.54 12.59 32.50
CA MET A 338 -14.67 11.71 32.16
C MET A 338 -14.87 10.53 33.13
N VAL A 339 -13.90 10.21 34.01
CA VAL A 339 -13.91 9.03 34.91
C VAL A 339 -14.08 9.42 36.39
N ASP A 340 -13.57 10.58 36.82
CA ASP A 340 -13.59 11.07 38.22
C ASP A 340 -15.01 11.46 38.73
N GLU A 341 -16.06 10.93 38.12
CA GLU A 341 -17.45 11.07 38.55
C GLU A 341 -17.71 10.00 39.63
N LYS A 342 -17.73 10.44 40.90
CA LYS A 342 -18.02 9.63 42.09
C LYS A 342 -19.41 8.99 42.14
N ASP A 343 -20.15 8.94 41.03
CA ASP A 343 -21.38 8.16 40.91
C ASP A 343 -21.07 6.71 40.54
N SER A 344 -20.47 6.02 41.50
CA SER A 344 -20.70 4.60 41.73
C SER A 344 -22.16 4.36 42.14
N VAL A 345 -23.13 4.73 41.30
CA VAL A 345 -24.45 4.09 41.39
C VAL A 345 -24.20 2.63 41.00
N THR A 346 -24.38 1.75 41.97
CA THR A 346 -24.32 0.28 41.88
C THR A 346 -25.41 -0.25 40.95
N VAL A 347 -25.36 0.12 39.68
CA VAL A 347 -26.23 -0.44 38.65
C VAL A 347 -25.72 -1.83 38.32
N PHE A 348 -26.54 -2.84 38.65
CA PHE A 348 -26.34 -4.24 38.35
C PHE A 348 -25.80 -4.46 36.94
N LEU A 349 -24.63 -5.08 36.85
CA LEU A 349 -23.99 -5.49 35.61
C LEU A 349 -24.92 -6.46 34.86
N ARG A 350 -25.62 -5.99 33.82
CA ARG A 350 -26.22 -6.91 32.84
C ARG A 350 -25.08 -7.66 32.15
N PRO A 351 -25.02 -9.00 32.21
CA PRO A 351 -23.95 -9.75 31.58
C PRO A 351 -23.99 -9.57 30.05
N VAL A 352 -22.90 -9.02 29.51
CA VAL A 352 -22.63 -8.74 28.08
C VAL A 352 -22.82 -9.96 27.16
N ARG A 353 -22.99 -11.17 27.72
CA ARG A 353 -23.16 -12.43 26.96
C ARG A 353 -24.33 -12.41 25.98
N LYS A 354 -25.43 -11.68 26.23
CA LYS A 354 -26.61 -11.69 25.33
C LYS A 354 -26.53 -10.71 24.15
N GLU A 355 -25.61 -9.75 24.14
CA GLU A 355 -25.53 -8.77 23.03
C GLU A 355 -24.90 -9.36 21.76
N SER A 356 -24.09 -10.42 21.87
CA SER A 356 -23.41 -11.05 20.73
C SER A 356 -24.35 -11.79 19.77
N LEU A 357 -25.59 -12.06 20.18
CA LEU A 357 -26.63 -12.73 19.39
C LEU A 357 -27.55 -11.76 18.63
N ILE A 358 -27.44 -10.45 18.86
CA ILE A 358 -28.25 -9.46 18.15
C ILE A 358 -27.78 -9.37 16.69
N SER A 359 -28.68 -9.70 15.76
CA SER A 359 -28.45 -9.67 14.31
C SER A 359 -27.80 -8.35 13.85
N ARG A 360 -26.83 -8.46 12.93
CA ARG A 360 -26.13 -7.31 12.32
C ARG A 360 -27.07 -6.30 11.66
N THR A 361 -28.26 -6.70 11.24
CA THR A 361 -29.25 -5.83 10.59
C THR A 361 -29.93 -4.90 11.61
N VAL A 362 -30.25 -5.40 12.81
CA VAL A 362 -30.92 -4.62 13.88
C VAL A 362 -29.98 -3.59 14.53
N ARG A 363 -28.67 -3.75 14.38
CA ARG A 363 -27.64 -2.85 14.96
C ARG A 363 -27.39 -1.56 14.19
N LYS A 364 -28.00 -1.35 13.02
CA LYS A 364 -27.78 -0.17 12.18
C LYS A 364 -28.71 0.99 12.49
N ASP A 365 -29.95 0.72 12.91
CA ASP A 365 -30.98 1.75 13.07
C ASP A 365 -31.32 2.07 14.54
N ARG A 366 -30.74 1.37 15.52
CA ARG A 366 -30.86 1.80 16.92
C ARG A 366 -29.89 2.95 17.19
N PRO A 367 -30.35 4.11 17.68
CA PRO A 367 -29.47 5.17 18.17
C PRO A 367 -28.59 4.59 19.28
N ARG A 368 -27.30 4.40 18.97
CA ARG A 368 -26.27 3.88 19.89
C ARG A 368 -25.83 4.99 20.87
N ILE A 369 -26.79 5.64 21.51
CA ILE A 369 -26.58 6.93 22.18
C ILE A 369 -26.05 6.78 23.61
N TRP A 370 -26.01 5.57 24.19
CA TRP A 370 -25.73 5.43 25.62
C TRP A 370 -24.56 4.48 25.89
N LYS A 371 -23.42 5.03 26.33
CA LYS A 371 -22.44 4.27 27.12
C LYS A 371 -22.56 4.75 28.56
N HIS A 372 -23.15 3.94 29.42
CA HIS A 372 -23.25 4.26 30.85
C HIS A 372 -21.90 4.10 31.60
N ARG A 373 -20.84 3.64 30.92
CA ARG A 373 -19.47 3.47 31.46
C ARG A 373 -18.44 3.73 30.36
N THR A 374 -17.20 4.05 30.74
CA THR A 374 -16.06 4.15 29.80
C THR A 374 -15.95 2.85 29.00
N HIS A 375 -16.12 2.96 27.68
CA HIS A 375 -16.14 1.78 26.83
C HIS A 375 -14.71 1.33 26.54
N VAL A 376 -14.54 0.04 26.22
CA VAL A 376 -13.25 -0.57 25.86
C VAL A 376 -12.52 0.20 24.73
N SER A 377 -13.26 0.88 23.86
CA SER A 377 -12.69 1.74 22.80
C SER A 377 -12.01 3.00 23.32
N ASP A 378 -12.49 3.56 24.42
CA ASP A 378 -12.01 4.81 24.99
C ASP A 378 -10.64 4.57 25.62
N TRP A 379 -10.57 3.49 26.42
CA TRP A 379 -9.32 2.94 26.94
C TRP A 379 -8.33 2.53 25.85
N ALA A 380 -8.80 1.86 24.79
CA ALA A 380 -7.94 1.50 23.66
C ALA A 380 -7.34 2.74 22.96
N THR A 381 -8.12 3.84 22.88
CA THR A 381 -7.67 5.09 22.26
C THR A 381 -6.63 5.78 23.13
N VAL A 382 -6.88 5.89 24.45
CA VAL A 382 -5.93 6.47 25.40
C VAL A 382 -4.65 5.64 25.49
N LEU A 383 -4.75 4.31 25.55
CA LEU A 383 -3.57 3.45 25.51
C LEU A 383 -2.79 3.62 24.19
N ASN A 384 -3.47 3.85 23.06
CA ASN A 384 -2.79 4.12 21.79
C ASN A 384 -2.11 5.49 21.73
N VAL A 385 -2.65 6.48 22.43
CA VAL A 385 -1.97 7.76 22.63
C VAL A 385 -0.74 7.57 23.53
N ALA A 386 -0.88 6.87 24.65
CA ALA A 386 0.21 6.55 25.57
C ALA A 386 1.34 5.74 24.93
N ALA A 387 0.99 4.71 24.15
CA ALA A 387 1.91 3.85 23.42
C ALA A 387 2.72 4.60 22.34
N ARG A 388 2.26 5.77 21.89
CA ARG A 388 2.98 6.63 20.94
C ARG A 388 3.94 7.58 21.64
N ASP A 389 3.71 7.88 22.91
CA ASP A 389 4.57 8.78 23.67
C ASP A 389 5.92 8.10 23.94
N ARG A 390 7.01 8.75 23.54
CA ARG A 390 8.36 8.27 23.85
C ARG A 390 8.74 8.50 25.31
N LYS A 391 8.10 9.45 26.00
CA LYS A 391 8.40 9.81 27.40
C LYS A 391 7.92 8.77 28.43
N ILE A 392 6.91 7.96 28.09
CA ILE A 392 6.37 6.93 28.99
C ILE A 392 7.27 5.70 28.91
N SER A 393 7.77 5.16 30.03
CA SER A 393 8.57 3.92 30.03
C SER A 393 7.72 2.69 29.65
N SER A 394 8.37 1.60 29.21
CA SER A 394 7.70 0.33 28.90
C SER A 394 6.95 -0.24 30.10
N GLU A 395 7.57 -0.22 31.28
CA GLU A 395 6.99 -0.66 32.55
C GLU A 395 5.76 0.16 32.93
N ARG A 396 5.85 1.50 32.82
CA ARG A 396 4.72 2.37 33.10
C ARG A 396 3.56 2.14 32.14
N LEU A 397 3.86 1.85 30.86
CA LEU A 397 2.84 1.50 29.87
C LEU A 397 2.15 0.16 30.19
N LEU A 398 2.89 -0.84 30.68
CA LEU A 398 2.34 -2.11 31.16
C LEU A 398 1.49 -1.93 32.42
N LYS A 399 2.01 -1.20 33.40
CA LYS A 399 1.26 -0.87 34.63
C LYS A 399 -0.06 -0.18 34.28
N LEU A 400 -0.02 0.81 33.39
CA LEU A 400 -1.23 1.47 32.89
C LEU A 400 -2.18 0.47 32.22
N PHE A 401 -1.67 -0.46 31.40
CA PHE A 401 -2.53 -1.49 30.80
C PHE A 401 -3.19 -2.39 31.85
N ASP A 402 -2.47 -2.78 32.89
CA ASP A 402 -3.01 -3.64 33.95
C ASP A 402 -3.99 -2.86 34.85
N ASP A 403 -3.70 -1.60 35.19
CA ASP A 403 -4.59 -0.69 35.92
C ASP A 403 -5.90 -0.46 35.14
N THR A 404 -5.79 -0.17 33.84
CA THR A 404 -6.96 0.04 32.97
C THR A 404 -7.78 -1.23 32.78
N ARG A 405 -7.13 -2.39 32.74
CA ARG A 405 -7.81 -3.68 32.71
C ARG A 405 -8.55 -3.96 34.02
N ALA A 406 -7.94 -3.65 35.17
CA ALA A 406 -8.57 -3.79 36.47
C ALA A 406 -9.79 -2.86 36.61
N ALA A 407 -9.64 -1.58 36.24
CA ALA A 407 -10.71 -0.59 36.30
C ALA A 407 -11.87 -0.86 35.32
N ALA A 408 -11.58 -1.33 34.11
CA ALA A 408 -12.61 -1.58 33.10
C ALA A 408 -13.47 -2.82 33.39
N GLY A 409 -12.96 -3.81 34.12
CA GLY A 409 -13.69 -5.05 34.42
C GLY A 409 -14.02 -5.93 33.19
N TYR A 410 -13.47 -5.61 32.01
CA TYR A 410 -13.68 -6.34 30.77
C TYR A 410 -12.40 -7.05 30.29
N PRO A 411 -12.50 -8.23 29.65
CA PRO A 411 -11.33 -8.89 29.07
C PRO A 411 -10.74 -8.03 27.94
N PRO A 412 -9.41 -7.83 27.92
CA PRO A 412 -8.75 -7.01 26.91
C PRO A 412 -9.03 -7.54 25.50
N THR A 413 -9.31 -6.63 24.57
CA THR A 413 -9.51 -6.99 23.16
C THR A 413 -8.18 -7.12 22.44
N VAL A 414 -8.15 -7.84 21.31
CA VAL A 414 -6.96 -7.94 20.44
C VAL A 414 -6.48 -6.56 20.01
N GLY A 415 -7.39 -5.61 19.80
CA GLY A 415 -7.01 -4.23 19.48
C GLY A 415 -6.16 -3.59 20.57
N ILE A 416 -6.50 -3.80 21.84
CA ILE A 416 -5.74 -3.26 22.98
C ILE A 416 -4.36 -3.94 23.06
N PHE A 417 -4.30 -5.28 22.95
CA PHE A 417 -3.02 -5.99 22.89
C PHE A 417 -2.15 -5.51 21.71
N THR A 418 -2.73 -5.31 20.54
CA THR A 418 -2.03 -4.82 19.34
C THR A 418 -1.43 -3.44 19.57
N VAL A 419 -2.18 -2.55 20.22
CA VAL A 419 -1.73 -1.21 20.58
C VAL A 419 -0.56 -1.28 21.56
N LEU A 420 -0.69 -2.11 22.60
CA LEU A 420 0.34 -2.29 23.62
C LEU A 420 1.63 -2.88 23.03
N MET A 421 1.52 -3.99 22.30
CA MET A 421 2.62 -4.64 21.58
C MET A 421 3.35 -3.65 20.66
N ARG A 422 2.61 -2.85 19.89
CA ARG A 422 3.20 -1.82 19.02
C ARG A 422 3.89 -0.71 19.81
N GLY A 423 3.34 -0.34 20.96
CA GLY A 423 3.95 0.64 21.87
C GLY A 423 5.29 0.17 22.41
N LEU A 424 5.35 -1.07 22.89
CA LEU A 424 6.56 -1.70 23.42
C LEU A 424 7.62 -1.90 22.33
N ALA A 425 7.23 -2.40 21.15
CA ALA A 425 8.13 -2.54 20.01
C ALA A 425 8.76 -1.21 19.58
N ARG A 426 8.00 -0.10 19.60
CA ARG A 426 8.53 1.24 19.30
C ARG A 426 9.53 1.77 20.33
N LYS A 427 9.45 1.25 21.56
CA LYS A 427 10.38 1.58 22.65
C LYS A 427 11.63 0.69 22.62
N GLY A 428 11.70 -0.29 21.72
CA GLY A 428 12.80 -1.27 21.63
C GLY A 428 12.71 -2.40 22.65
N ASP A 429 11.65 -2.46 23.46
CA ASP A 429 11.49 -3.47 24.50
C ASP A 429 10.76 -4.71 23.96
N TYR A 430 11.48 -5.47 23.13
CA TYR A 430 10.93 -6.63 22.44
C TYR A 430 10.65 -7.82 23.38
N ALA A 431 11.38 -7.93 24.49
CA ALA A 431 11.17 -8.98 25.49
C ALA A 431 9.81 -8.81 26.21
N MET A 432 9.50 -7.59 26.68
CA MET A 432 8.17 -7.31 27.25
C MET A 432 7.07 -7.40 26.19
N ALA A 433 7.34 -6.96 24.95
CA ALA A 433 6.38 -7.10 23.87
C ALA A 433 6.07 -8.58 23.56
N MET A 434 7.07 -9.46 23.65
CA MET A 434 6.93 -10.90 23.46
C MET A 434 6.10 -11.54 24.57
N SER A 435 6.29 -11.15 25.83
CA SER A 435 5.45 -11.64 26.93
C SER A 435 3.98 -11.22 26.76
N VAL A 436 3.73 -10.00 26.27
CA VAL A 436 2.37 -9.51 25.92
C VAL A 436 1.79 -10.31 24.76
N TRP A 437 2.59 -10.63 23.74
CA TRP A 437 2.17 -11.48 22.63
C TRP A 437 1.77 -12.88 23.11
N GLU A 438 2.55 -13.50 23.98
CA GLU A 438 2.23 -14.82 24.54
C GLU A 438 0.96 -14.78 25.40
N ARG A 439 0.79 -13.74 26.22
CA ARG A 439 -0.47 -13.49 26.94
C ARG A 439 -1.65 -13.32 25.97
N CYS A 440 -1.45 -12.58 24.88
CA CYS A 440 -2.46 -12.41 23.83
C CYS A 440 -2.83 -13.76 23.20
N ARG A 441 -1.82 -14.55 22.79
CA ARG A 441 -1.98 -15.88 22.19
C ARG A 441 -2.72 -16.85 23.12
N ALA A 442 -2.32 -16.92 24.39
CA ALA A 442 -2.94 -17.76 25.41
C ALA A 442 -4.41 -17.39 25.68
N SER A 443 -4.72 -16.09 25.75
CA SER A 443 -6.10 -15.62 25.91
C SER A 443 -6.99 -15.96 24.70
N TRP A 444 -6.37 -16.16 23.53
CA TRP A 444 -7.06 -16.19 22.26
C TRP A 444 -7.47 -17.57 21.77
N THR A 445 -6.66 -18.59 22.07
CA THR A 445 -6.88 -20.00 21.67
C THR A 445 -8.31 -20.48 21.93
N ARG A 446 -9.01 -19.87 22.89
CA ARG A 446 -10.34 -20.30 23.31
C ARG A 446 -11.53 -19.73 22.52
N ARG A 447 -11.51 -18.52 21.91
CA ARG A 447 -12.80 -17.87 21.52
C ARG A 447 -12.92 -17.01 20.24
N ARG A 448 -11.89 -16.53 19.55
CA ARG A 448 -12.08 -15.52 18.47
C ARG A 448 -11.02 -15.61 17.32
N LYS A 449 -11.09 -14.76 16.27
CA LYS A 449 -10.17 -14.71 15.09
C LYS A 449 -9.05 -13.65 15.20
N LEU A 450 -7.78 -14.05 15.19
CA LEU A 450 -6.68 -13.10 15.40
C LEU A 450 -6.73 -12.02 14.32
N ASP A 451 -6.65 -10.75 14.72
CA ASP A 451 -6.63 -9.65 13.75
C ASP A 451 -5.31 -9.68 12.97
N THR A 452 -5.38 -9.50 11.65
CA THR A 452 -4.21 -9.41 10.78
C THR A 452 -3.26 -8.31 11.27
N LYS A 453 -3.78 -7.20 11.79
CA LYS A 453 -2.97 -6.13 12.38
C LYS A 453 -2.19 -6.58 13.62
N ALA A 454 -2.78 -7.41 14.47
CA ALA A 454 -2.09 -7.96 15.63
C ALA A 454 -0.94 -8.86 15.18
N LEU A 455 -1.22 -9.71 14.19
CA LEU A 455 -0.23 -10.63 13.64
C LEU A 455 0.92 -9.88 12.95
N THR A 456 0.67 -8.78 12.23
CA THR A 456 1.73 -7.95 11.62
C THR A 456 2.71 -7.40 12.68
N VAL A 457 2.18 -6.93 13.81
CA VAL A 457 2.99 -6.42 14.92
C VAL A 457 3.73 -7.56 15.62
N ALA A 458 3.07 -8.71 15.78
CA ALA A 458 3.69 -9.90 16.35
C ALA A 458 4.89 -10.39 15.51
N MET A 459 4.81 -10.37 14.17
CA MET A 459 5.94 -10.74 13.33
C MET A 459 7.17 -9.86 13.59
N ASP A 460 7.00 -8.53 13.71
CA ASP A 460 8.08 -7.60 14.04
C ASP A 460 8.70 -7.94 15.41
N ILE A 461 7.86 -8.21 16.43
CA ILE A 461 8.30 -8.55 17.78
C ILE A 461 9.06 -9.88 17.84
N ILE A 462 8.49 -10.96 17.28
CA ILE A 462 9.07 -12.30 17.36
C ILE A 462 10.43 -12.34 16.64
N VAL A 463 10.53 -11.68 15.48
CA VAL A 463 11.77 -11.61 14.71
C VAL A 463 12.81 -10.72 15.40
N ALA A 464 12.42 -9.57 15.96
CA ALA A 464 13.30 -8.70 16.74
C ALA A 464 13.79 -9.36 18.03
N ASN A 465 13.03 -10.30 18.59
CA ASN A 465 13.45 -11.14 19.70
C ASN A 465 14.35 -12.33 19.27
N GLY A 466 14.83 -12.35 18.01
CA GLY A 466 15.72 -13.39 17.47
C GLY A 466 15.04 -14.71 17.08
N GLN A 467 13.71 -14.85 17.25
CA GLN A 467 12.99 -16.09 17.01
C GLN A 467 12.47 -16.19 15.57
N HIS A 468 13.37 -16.15 14.59
CA HIS A 468 13.03 -16.10 13.16
C HIS A 468 12.14 -17.26 12.68
N LEU A 469 12.40 -18.48 13.15
CA LEU A 469 11.64 -19.68 12.78
C LEU A 469 10.24 -19.66 13.37
N SER A 470 10.13 -19.31 14.66
CA SER A 470 8.85 -19.18 15.36
C SER A 470 7.93 -18.16 14.70
N ALA A 471 8.49 -17.05 14.18
CA ALA A 471 7.71 -16.06 13.44
C ALA A 471 7.09 -16.66 12.17
N PHE A 472 7.90 -17.35 11.35
CA PHE A 472 7.42 -17.99 10.13
C PHE A 472 6.41 -19.11 10.43
N ASP A 473 6.69 -19.96 11.41
CA ASP A 473 5.78 -21.04 11.82
C ASP A 473 4.47 -20.49 12.36
N THR A 474 4.53 -19.43 13.17
CA THR A 474 3.34 -18.74 13.67
C THR A 474 2.51 -18.19 12.52
N LEU A 475 3.13 -17.58 11.50
CA LEU A 475 2.44 -17.12 10.30
C LEU A 475 1.75 -18.28 9.57
N VAL A 476 2.47 -19.37 9.30
CA VAL A 476 1.96 -20.55 8.59
C VAL A 476 0.81 -21.22 9.36
N GLN A 477 0.95 -21.38 10.67
CA GLN A 477 -0.05 -21.99 11.55
C GLN A 477 -1.32 -21.13 11.67
N THR A 478 -1.17 -19.82 11.91
CA THR A 478 -2.32 -18.92 12.14
C THR A 478 -3.15 -18.63 10.89
N THR A 479 -2.51 -18.64 9.74
CA THR A 479 -3.16 -18.46 8.43
C THR A 479 -3.68 -19.79 7.88
N GLY A 480 -3.10 -20.90 8.33
CA GLY A 480 -3.45 -22.26 7.93
C GLY A 480 -3.12 -22.56 6.47
N ILE A 481 -2.02 -22.00 5.95
CA ILE A 481 -1.51 -22.19 4.58
C ILE A 481 -1.30 -23.68 4.26
N LEU A 482 -0.77 -24.45 5.22
CA LEU A 482 -0.51 -25.88 5.07
C LEU A 482 -1.75 -26.77 5.17
N HIS A 483 -2.84 -26.24 5.70
CA HIS A 483 -4.07 -27.03 5.81
C HIS A 483 -4.79 -27.01 4.47
N ASP A 484 -4.33 -27.88 3.57
CA ASP A 484 -4.98 -28.12 2.29
C ASP A 484 -6.46 -28.44 2.55
N ARG A 485 -7.33 -27.73 1.83
CA ARG A 485 -8.77 -27.95 1.88
C ARG A 485 -9.12 -29.36 1.38
N LYS A 486 -8.23 -29.98 0.59
CA LYS A 486 -8.39 -31.30 -0.02
C LYS A 486 -7.90 -32.46 0.84
N SER A 487 -6.93 -32.26 1.74
CA SER A 487 -6.37 -33.36 2.57
C SER A 487 -7.25 -33.80 3.75
N MET A 488 -8.43 -33.19 3.91
CA MET A 488 -9.40 -33.61 4.92
C MET A 488 -10.15 -34.86 4.43
N PRO A 489 -10.19 -35.95 5.22
CA PRO A 489 -10.85 -37.20 4.84
C PRO A 489 -12.32 -36.95 4.47
N GLN A 490 -12.65 -37.25 3.21
CA GLN A 490 -13.96 -36.98 2.58
C GLN A 490 -15.12 -37.63 3.34
N LYS A 491 -14.86 -38.74 4.05
CA LYS A 491 -15.84 -39.51 4.84
C LYS A 491 -16.46 -38.73 6.02
N GLN A 492 -15.81 -37.68 6.55
CA GLN A 492 -16.36 -36.85 7.65
C GLN A 492 -17.00 -35.53 7.18
N ALA A 493 -17.03 -35.27 5.87
CA ALA A 493 -17.54 -34.02 5.30
C ALA A 493 -19.07 -33.97 5.12
N SER A 494 -19.76 -35.11 5.20
CA SER A 494 -21.19 -35.21 4.91
C SER A 494 -22.06 -34.58 5.99
N THR A 495 -21.68 -34.64 7.27
CA THR A 495 -22.52 -34.14 8.37
C THR A 495 -22.61 -32.61 8.39
N ALA A 496 -23.82 -32.08 8.56
CA ALA A 496 -24.06 -30.63 8.65
C ALA A 496 -23.27 -29.97 9.80
N ILE A 497 -23.03 -30.72 10.89
CA ILE A 497 -22.21 -30.31 12.04
C ILE A 497 -20.75 -30.12 11.61
N SER A 498 -20.16 -31.07 10.87
CA SER A 498 -18.82 -30.91 10.30
C SER A 498 -18.74 -29.71 9.36
N ARG A 499 -19.78 -29.41 8.57
CA ARG A 499 -19.79 -28.19 7.72
C ARG A 499 -19.84 -26.90 8.55
N ARG A 500 -20.59 -26.87 9.65
CA ARG A 500 -20.67 -25.72 10.57
C ARG A 500 -19.35 -25.53 11.33
N TYR A 501 -18.76 -26.61 11.81
CA TYR A 501 -17.44 -26.63 12.47
C TYR A 501 -16.33 -26.22 11.49
N LYS A 502 -16.35 -26.72 10.24
CA LYS A 502 -15.46 -26.29 9.15
C LYS A 502 -15.61 -24.79 8.90
N ARG A 503 -16.83 -24.28 8.70
CA ARG A 503 -17.05 -22.84 8.52
C ARG A 503 -16.56 -22.05 9.75
N ALA A 504 -16.76 -22.55 10.96
CA ALA A 504 -16.26 -21.89 12.17
C ALA A 504 -14.72 -21.86 12.21
N LEU A 505 -14.05 -22.99 11.97
CA LEU A 505 -12.58 -23.11 11.94
C LEU A 505 -11.93 -22.28 10.82
N TYR A 506 -12.39 -22.42 9.58
CA TYR A 506 -11.87 -21.64 8.46
C TYR A 506 -12.22 -20.16 8.56
N SER A 507 -13.38 -19.83 9.15
CA SER A 507 -13.67 -18.43 9.43
C SER A 507 -12.67 -17.87 10.45
N LYS A 508 -12.14 -18.66 11.38
CA LYS A 508 -11.25 -18.19 12.46
C LYS A 508 -9.82 -17.86 12.01
N ARG A 509 -9.39 -18.30 10.82
CA ARG A 509 -8.04 -18.05 10.32
C ARG A 509 -7.90 -16.61 9.83
N ALA A 510 -6.74 -16.01 10.11
CA ALA A 510 -6.39 -14.72 9.54
C ALA A 510 -6.20 -14.90 8.03
N LYS A 511 -6.80 -14.01 7.23
CA LYS A 511 -6.55 -14.00 5.79
C LYS A 511 -5.11 -13.52 5.59
N VAL A 512 -4.30 -14.30 4.87
CA VAL A 512 -2.99 -13.83 4.41
C VAL A 512 -3.22 -12.64 3.49
N ASP A 513 -2.59 -11.52 3.81
CA ASP A 513 -2.58 -10.33 2.97
C ASP A 513 -1.15 -9.87 2.72
N VAL A 514 -0.98 -9.05 1.69
CA VAL A 514 0.32 -8.50 1.29
C VAL A 514 0.97 -7.71 2.45
N PRO A 515 0.24 -6.86 3.21
CA PRO A 515 0.83 -6.16 4.36
C PRO A 515 1.41 -7.07 5.44
N LEU A 516 0.79 -8.23 5.71
CA LEU A 516 1.30 -9.19 6.69
C LEU A 516 2.63 -9.82 6.25
N VAL A 517 2.73 -10.25 4.98
CA VAL A 517 3.97 -10.81 4.45
C VAL A 517 5.06 -9.73 4.37
N ASN A 518 4.71 -8.52 3.94
CA ASN A 518 5.62 -7.37 3.93
C ASN A 518 6.09 -6.98 5.35
N ALA A 519 5.25 -7.14 6.37
CA ALA A 519 5.66 -6.92 7.76
C ALA A 519 6.72 -7.94 8.20
N LEU A 520 6.56 -9.22 7.81
CA LEU A 520 7.55 -10.26 8.08
C LEU A 520 8.87 -10.00 7.32
N MET A 521 8.80 -9.66 6.02
CA MET A 521 9.99 -9.33 5.23
C MET A 521 10.74 -8.12 5.79
N ASN A 522 10.03 -7.04 6.15
CA ASN A 522 10.62 -5.88 6.83
C ASN A 522 11.27 -6.26 8.16
N ALA A 523 10.63 -7.12 8.95
CA ALA A 523 11.19 -7.57 10.21
C ALA A 523 12.51 -8.33 10.00
N TYR A 524 12.59 -9.20 8.98
CA TYR A 524 13.83 -9.88 8.63
C TYR A 524 14.90 -8.91 8.12
N GLN A 525 14.53 -7.95 7.29
CA GLN A 525 15.45 -6.92 6.80
C GLN A 525 16.07 -6.11 7.95
N LYS A 526 15.25 -5.61 8.90
CA LYS A 526 15.72 -4.86 10.07
C LYS A 526 16.67 -5.65 10.97
N ASN A 527 16.51 -6.97 11.01
CA ASN A 527 17.34 -7.88 11.80
C ASN A 527 18.53 -8.46 11.01
N GLY A 528 18.87 -7.89 9.85
CA GLY A 528 20.04 -8.30 9.06
C GLY A 528 19.92 -9.71 8.45
N ARG A 529 18.69 -10.13 8.13
CA ARG A 529 18.35 -11.39 7.46
C ARG A 529 17.79 -11.15 6.06
N GLN A 530 18.55 -10.44 5.23
CA GLN A 530 18.18 -10.13 3.85
C GLN A 530 18.04 -11.40 2.99
N ASP A 531 18.80 -12.45 3.31
CA ASP A 531 18.69 -13.79 2.72
C ASP A 531 17.25 -14.33 2.73
N LEU A 532 16.55 -14.15 3.86
CA LEU A 532 15.17 -14.59 4.01
C LEU A 532 14.19 -13.70 3.25
N VAL A 533 14.51 -12.42 3.05
CA VAL A 533 13.70 -11.50 2.25
C VAL A 533 13.64 -11.98 0.80
N PHE A 534 14.80 -12.31 0.22
CA PHE A 534 14.87 -12.83 -1.15
C PHE A 534 14.16 -14.18 -1.28
N LYS A 535 14.37 -15.10 -0.34
CA LYS A 535 13.66 -16.40 -0.36
C LYS A 535 12.15 -16.27 -0.20
N LEU A 536 11.68 -15.30 0.60
CA LEU A 536 10.25 -15.00 0.71
C LEU A 536 9.68 -14.39 -0.56
N TRP A 537 10.45 -13.59 -1.29
CA TRP A 537 10.06 -13.07 -2.60
C TRP A 537 9.82 -14.19 -3.61
N ASP A 538 10.76 -15.14 -3.71
CA ASP A 538 10.68 -16.25 -4.69
C ASP A 538 9.45 -17.14 -4.44
N VAL A 539 9.04 -17.29 -3.17
CA VAL A 539 7.89 -18.12 -2.77
C VAL A 539 6.62 -17.31 -2.52
N PHE A 540 6.62 -16.00 -2.80
CA PHE A 540 5.56 -15.08 -2.37
C PHE A 540 4.17 -15.51 -2.87
N TYR A 541 4.03 -15.70 -4.18
CA TYR A 541 2.77 -16.16 -4.77
C TYR A 541 2.52 -17.66 -4.55
N PRO A 542 3.49 -18.58 -4.79
CA PRO A 542 3.26 -20.03 -4.62
C PRO A 542 2.83 -20.43 -3.20
N LEU A 543 3.45 -19.82 -2.18
CA LEU A 543 3.18 -20.13 -0.78
C LEU A 543 1.94 -19.42 -0.25
N PHE A 544 1.84 -18.11 -0.45
CA PHE A 544 0.81 -17.29 0.20
C PHE A 544 -0.44 -17.08 -0.65
N GLY A 545 -0.38 -17.33 -1.96
CA GLY A 545 -1.48 -17.06 -2.90
C GLY A 545 -1.84 -15.57 -2.99
N VAL A 546 -0.90 -14.69 -2.63
CA VAL A 546 -1.03 -13.23 -2.76
C VAL A 546 0.05 -12.72 -3.69
N HIS A 547 -0.27 -11.68 -4.46
CA HIS A 547 0.69 -11.07 -5.38
C HIS A 547 1.49 -9.96 -4.68
N PRO A 548 2.80 -9.84 -4.95
CA PRO A 548 3.62 -8.76 -4.41
C PRO A 548 3.14 -7.38 -4.93
N ASN A 549 3.30 -6.34 -4.10
CA ASN A 549 2.97 -4.94 -4.45
C ASN A 549 4.23 -4.06 -4.53
N SER A 550 4.04 -2.76 -4.79
CA SER A 550 5.13 -1.77 -4.81
C SER A 550 5.96 -1.75 -3.53
N ASP A 551 5.30 -1.91 -2.37
CA ASP A 551 5.98 -1.91 -1.07
C ASP A 551 6.81 -3.17 -0.90
N THR A 552 6.34 -4.33 -1.39
CA THR A 552 7.13 -5.57 -1.40
C THR A 552 8.41 -5.39 -2.23
N LEU A 553 8.30 -4.77 -3.41
CA LEU A 553 9.46 -4.48 -4.26
C LEU A 553 10.44 -3.51 -3.57
N THR A 554 9.93 -2.48 -2.89
CA THR A 554 10.76 -1.57 -2.09
C THR A 554 11.55 -2.32 -1.01
N ILE A 555 10.93 -3.25 -0.28
CA ILE A 555 11.60 -4.03 0.76
C ILE A 555 12.73 -4.88 0.16
N VAL A 556 12.49 -5.49 -1.00
CA VAL A 556 13.52 -6.27 -1.71
C VAL A 556 14.68 -5.39 -2.18
N LEU A 557 14.39 -4.21 -2.74
CA LEU A 557 15.41 -3.25 -3.14
C LEU A 557 16.20 -2.72 -1.94
N ASP A 558 15.54 -2.39 -0.83
CA ASP A 558 16.22 -1.93 0.38
C ASP A 558 17.04 -3.06 1.04
N ALA A 559 16.60 -4.32 0.93
CA ALA A 559 17.36 -5.48 1.36
C ALA A 559 18.61 -5.68 0.47
N ALA A 560 18.48 -5.55 -0.84
CA ALA A 560 19.60 -5.60 -1.78
C ALA A 560 20.57 -4.43 -1.60
N LEU A 561 20.05 -3.23 -1.32
CA LEU A 561 20.84 -2.06 -0.96
C LEU A 561 21.60 -2.27 0.34
N SER A 562 20.93 -2.83 1.35
CA SER A 562 21.57 -3.17 2.61
C SER A 562 22.72 -4.14 2.36
N VAL A 563 22.49 -5.20 1.58
CA VAL A 563 23.51 -6.18 1.17
C VAL A 563 24.70 -5.52 0.48
N ALA A 564 24.46 -4.64 -0.49
CA ALA A 564 25.52 -3.93 -1.22
C ALA A 564 26.40 -3.05 -0.31
N LEU A 565 25.87 -2.60 0.84
CA LEU A 565 26.69 -1.90 1.84
C LEU A 565 27.69 -2.82 2.52
N TRP A 566 27.37 -4.10 2.71
CA TRP A 566 28.28 -5.09 3.32
C TRP A 566 29.33 -5.62 2.33
N ASP A 567 29.04 -5.61 1.03
CA ASP A 567 29.92 -6.16 -0.01
C ASP A 567 31.25 -5.41 -0.17
N ARG A 568 31.40 -4.19 0.39
CA ARG A 568 32.68 -3.45 0.41
C ARG A 568 33.76 -4.07 1.30
N THR A 569 33.41 -5.08 2.10
CA THR A 569 34.38 -5.87 2.88
C THR A 569 35.16 -6.83 1.97
N PHE A 570 36.25 -7.43 2.47
CA PHE A 570 37.19 -8.40 1.83
C PHE A 570 36.57 -9.41 0.83
N ARG A 571 35.26 -9.63 0.95
CA ARG A 571 34.45 -10.47 0.09
C ARG A 571 34.22 -9.96 -1.34
N GLY A 572 33.97 -8.67 -1.57
CA GLY A 572 33.85 -8.15 -2.94
C GLY A 572 35.12 -8.40 -3.75
N LEU A 573 36.25 -8.45 -3.04
CA LEU A 573 37.56 -8.82 -3.55
C LEU A 573 37.63 -10.33 -3.89
N LEU A 574 37.17 -11.22 -3.01
CA LEU A 574 37.06 -12.67 -3.31
C LEU A 574 36.15 -12.99 -4.49
N GLU A 575 35.13 -12.17 -4.73
CA GLU A 575 34.19 -12.34 -5.84
C GLU A 575 34.74 -11.80 -7.16
N GLN A 576 35.45 -10.66 -7.13
CA GLN A 576 36.26 -10.21 -8.27
C GLN A 576 37.33 -11.24 -8.69
N LEU A 577 37.79 -12.06 -7.74
CA LEU A 577 38.75 -13.14 -7.99
C LEU A 577 38.12 -14.43 -8.55
N GLY A 578 36.80 -14.49 -8.77
CA GLY A 578 36.14 -15.66 -9.38
C GLY A 578 36.11 -16.93 -8.53
N LEU A 579 36.48 -16.85 -7.25
CA LEU A 579 36.56 -18.02 -6.34
C LEU A 579 35.18 -18.52 -5.86
N HIS A 580 34.10 -17.92 -6.34
CA HIS A 580 32.73 -18.22 -5.90
C HIS A 580 32.25 -19.61 -6.36
N ASP A 581 32.66 -20.06 -7.55
CA ASP A 581 32.23 -21.35 -8.11
C ASP A 581 32.73 -22.55 -7.30
N LEU A 582 33.81 -22.38 -6.54
CA LEU A 582 34.33 -23.42 -5.65
C LEU A 582 33.41 -23.71 -4.45
N PHE A 583 32.45 -22.82 -4.14
CA PHE A 583 31.57 -22.94 -2.97
C PHE A 583 30.08 -23.09 -3.30
N SER A 584 29.71 -22.98 -4.59
CA SER A 584 28.32 -22.94 -5.04
C SER A 584 27.92 -24.22 -5.76
N LYS A 585 27.39 -25.21 -5.04
CA LYS A 585 26.49 -26.20 -5.67
C LYS A 585 25.13 -25.52 -5.86
N SER A 586 24.91 -25.00 -7.06
CA SER A 586 23.60 -24.49 -7.51
C SER A 586 22.52 -25.54 -7.27
N ILE A 587 21.54 -25.20 -6.43
CA ILE A 587 20.32 -26.00 -6.30
C ILE A 587 19.35 -25.45 -7.35
N PRO A 588 18.98 -26.20 -8.41
CA PRO A 588 18.05 -25.70 -9.41
C PRO A 588 16.74 -25.25 -8.75
N SER A 589 16.39 -23.98 -8.99
CA SER A 589 15.34 -23.25 -8.26
C SER A 589 13.94 -23.36 -8.87
N SER A 590 13.75 -24.15 -9.92
CA SER A 590 12.42 -24.31 -10.55
C SER A 590 11.49 -25.14 -9.68
N PHE A 591 10.49 -24.51 -9.07
CA PHE A 591 9.40 -25.19 -8.38
C PHE A 591 8.35 -25.68 -9.40
N SER A 592 8.04 -26.98 -9.44
CA SER A 592 6.97 -27.58 -10.26
C SER A 592 5.96 -28.40 -9.42
N ALA A 593 4.69 -28.33 -9.83
CA ALA A 593 3.43 -28.97 -9.38
C ALA A 593 2.91 -28.76 -7.92
N GLU A 594 1.69 -28.20 -7.85
CA GLU A 594 1.23 -27.14 -6.92
C GLU A 594 0.95 -27.46 -5.44
N ASN A 595 0.72 -28.71 -5.01
CA ASN A 595 0.30 -28.99 -3.62
C ASN A 595 1.37 -29.65 -2.76
N LYS A 596 2.04 -30.70 -3.26
CA LYS A 596 3.27 -31.23 -2.63
C LYS A 596 4.35 -30.13 -2.57
N ALA A 597 4.30 -29.17 -3.51
CA ALA A 597 5.15 -27.99 -3.50
C ALA A 597 4.99 -27.13 -2.24
N ARG A 598 3.79 -26.88 -1.69
CA ARG A 598 3.64 -25.93 -0.58
C ARG A 598 4.29 -26.41 0.72
N GLU A 599 4.08 -27.67 1.09
CA GLU A 599 4.75 -28.26 2.25
C GLU A 599 6.27 -28.31 2.05
N GLN A 600 6.73 -28.69 0.87
CA GLN A 600 8.15 -28.69 0.53
C GLN A 600 8.76 -27.27 0.54
N ILE A 601 8.02 -26.27 0.05
CA ILE A 601 8.40 -24.85 0.10
C ILE A 601 8.53 -24.42 1.56
N VAL A 602 7.55 -24.73 2.41
CA VAL A 602 7.62 -24.42 3.86
C VAL A 602 8.84 -25.08 4.50
N GLN A 603 9.06 -26.37 4.25
CA GLN A 603 10.23 -27.08 4.79
C GLN A 603 11.56 -26.50 4.28
N ARG A 604 11.64 -26.08 3.00
CA ARG A 604 12.82 -25.42 2.44
C ARG A 604 13.08 -24.07 3.10
N VAL A 605 12.04 -23.27 3.30
CA VAL A 605 12.14 -21.97 3.98
C VAL A 605 12.52 -22.18 5.46
N GLN A 606 11.90 -23.13 6.16
CA GLN A 606 12.27 -23.49 7.54
C GLN A 606 13.74 -23.91 7.64
N LYS A 607 14.21 -24.78 6.73
CA LYS A 607 15.63 -25.17 6.66
C LYS A 607 16.55 -23.97 6.40
N ALA A 608 16.15 -23.04 5.54
CA ALA A 608 16.92 -21.81 5.28
C ALA A 608 16.98 -20.91 6.54
N ILE A 609 15.87 -20.78 7.26
CA ILE A 609 15.81 -20.02 8.52
C ILE A 609 16.72 -20.66 9.58
N GLN A 610 16.58 -21.97 9.82
CA GLN A 610 17.36 -22.74 10.80
C GLN A 610 18.87 -22.67 10.53
N ARG A 611 19.28 -22.75 9.26
CA ARG A 611 20.70 -22.65 8.85
C ARG A 611 21.34 -21.30 9.20
N GLY A 612 20.54 -20.24 9.34
CA GLY A 612 21.04 -18.90 9.67
C GLY A 612 20.92 -18.52 11.15
N SER A 613 20.18 -19.31 11.95
CA SER A 613 20.08 -19.07 13.39
C SER A 613 21.41 -19.42 14.06
N PRO A 614 21.91 -18.59 15.00
CA PRO A 614 23.06 -18.97 15.80
C PRO A 614 22.68 -20.23 16.59
N THR A 615 23.28 -21.36 16.24
CA THR A 615 23.20 -22.55 17.09
C THR A 615 23.85 -22.18 18.42
N PRO A 616 23.16 -22.31 19.56
CA PRO A 616 23.80 -22.09 20.86
C PRO A 616 25.03 -22.98 20.89
N SER A 617 26.20 -22.35 21.04
CA SER A 617 27.47 -23.05 21.13
C SER A 617 27.28 -24.11 22.22
N PRO A 618 27.53 -25.41 21.94
CA PRO A 618 27.53 -26.39 23.01
C PRO A 618 28.55 -25.89 24.03
N SER A 619 28.10 -25.58 25.25
CA SER A 619 28.97 -25.20 26.36
C SER A 619 29.84 -26.41 26.68
N SER A 620 30.97 -26.54 25.99
CA SER A 620 31.93 -27.62 26.17
C SER A 620 32.69 -27.36 27.47
N GLY A 621 32.31 -28.10 28.50
CA GLY A 621 33.20 -28.40 29.61
C GLY A 621 34.26 -29.41 29.15
N ALA A 622 35.48 -29.15 29.60
CA ALA A 622 36.62 -30.06 29.79
C ALA A 622 37.35 -30.65 28.56
N ASP A 623 38.62 -30.21 28.47
CA ASP A 623 39.85 -30.98 28.26
C ASP A 623 40.06 -31.74 26.94
N SER A 624 40.90 -31.17 26.06
CA SER A 624 42.10 -31.85 25.49
C SER A 624 42.83 -30.97 24.46
N SER A 625 44.15 -30.84 24.64
CA SER A 625 45.02 -29.73 24.23
C SER A 625 45.80 -29.93 22.91
N SER A 626 45.23 -30.51 21.86
CA SER A 626 45.99 -30.63 20.57
C SER A 626 45.18 -30.56 19.28
N GLY A 627 43.89 -30.17 19.31
CA GLY A 627 43.01 -30.07 18.14
C GLY A 627 42.78 -28.65 17.57
N ASP A 628 43.36 -27.61 18.17
CA ASP A 628 42.88 -26.23 18.04
C ASP A 628 42.97 -25.62 16.64
N GLU A 629 44.00 -25.94 15.84
CA GLU A 629 44.16 -25.28 14.54
C GLU A 629 43.12 -25.73 13.49
N LYS A 630 42.74 -27.02 13.52
CA LYS A 630 41.66 -27.56 12.65
C LYS A 630 40.29 -27.06 13.10
N GLN A 631 40.10 -26.84 14.41
CA GLN A 631 38.87 -26.27 14.97
C GLN A 631 38.72 -24.81 14.53
N GLN A 632 39.79 -24.02 14.66
CA GLN A 632 39.82 -22.60 14.30
C GLN A 632 39.61 -22.38 12.79
N LYS A 633 40.26 -23.18 11.92
CA LYS A 633 40.01 -23.14 10.46
C LYS A 633 38.56 -23.49 10.12
N LYS A 634 37.95 -24.47 10.81
CA LYS A 634 36.53 -24.82 10.62
C LYS A 634 35.58 -23.71 11.09
N GLU A 635 35.90 -23.02 12.18
CA GLU A 635 35.12 -21.88 12.66
C GLU A 635 35.19 -20.69 11.70
N VAL A 636 36.38 -20.30 11.24
CA VAL A 636 36.55 -19.23 10.25
C VAL A 636 35.79 -19.56 8.96
N VAL A 637 35.89 -20.79 8.44
CA VAL A 637 35.13 -21.21 7.25
C VAL A 637 33.61 -21.19 7.51
N LYS A 638 33.15 -21.57 8.70
CA LYS A 638 31.73 -21.52 9.08
C LYS A 638 31.22 -20.09 9.17
N GLU A 639 32.03 -19.18 9.71
CA GLU A 639 31.72 -17.76 9.82
C GLU A 639 31.71 -17.08 8.45
N VAL A 640 32.74 -17.31 7.62
CA VAL A 640 32.79 -16.85 6.23
C VAL A 640 31.58 -17.37 5.45
N ARG A 641 31.20 -18.65 5.59
CA ARG A 641 29.97 -19.19 4.95
C ARG A 641 28.69 -18.54 5.46
N LYS A 642 28.62 -18.19 6.75
CA LYS A 642 27.48 -17.49 7.36
C LYS A 642 27.35 -16.07 6.80
N TYR A 643 28.46 -15.36 6.63
CA TYR A 643 28.50 -14.08 5.94
C TYR A 643 28.16 -14.24 4.45
N MET A 644 28.68 -15.30 3.80
CA MET A 644 28.49 -15.52 2.37
C MET A 644 27.03 -15.64 1.95
N ARG A 645 26.24 -16.34 2.77
CA ARG A 645 24.81 -16.55 2.49
C ARG A 645 23.98 -15.28 2.56
N LYS A 646 24.46 -14.22 3.22
CA LYS A 646 23.67 -12.99 3.41
C LYS A 646 23.59 -12.11 2.17
N THR A 647 24.52 -12.24 1.22
CA THR A 647 24.58 -11.32 0.07
C THR A 647 24.12 -11.93 -1.26
N LEU A 648 23.93 -13.25 -1.29
CA LEU A 648 23.54 -13.97 -2.49
C LEU A 648 22.02 -14.13 -2.56
N TRP A 649 21.48 -13.94 -3.76
CA TRP A 649 20.10 -14.25 -4.13
C TRP A 649 20.09 -15.30 -5.24
N ASP A 650 19.80 -16.55 -4.86
CA ASP A 650 19.89 -17.75 -5.71
C ASP A 650 21.27 -17.99 -6.33
N GLY A 651 22.32 -17.66 -5.58
CA GLY A 651 23.71 -17.87 -6.03
C GLY A 651 24.28 -16.70 -6.84
N GLU A 652 23.47 -15.71 -7.19
CA GLU A 652 23.93 -14.45 -7.80
C GLU A 652 24.02 -13.34 -6.73
N LEU A 653 24.79 -12.28 -6.99
CA LEU A 653 24.78 -11.09 -6.15
C LEU A 653 23.36 -10.49 -6.09
N ALA A 654 22.89 -10.23 -4.87
CA ALA A 654 21.52 -9.73 -4.69
C ALA A 654 21.29 -8.36 -5.34
N ALA A 655 22.31 -7.48 -5.37
CA ALA A 655 22.17 -6.13 -5.89
C ALA A 655 21.98 -6.06 -7.42
N PRO A 656 22.85 -6.67 -8.26
CA PRO A 656 22.61 -6.78 -9.70
C PRO A 656 21.29 -7.47 -10.04
N LYS A 657 20.94 -8.55 -9.32
CA LYS A 657 19.69 -9.26 -9.54
C LYS A 657 18.46 -8.43 -9.20
N ALA A 658 18.50 -7.65 -8.13
CA ALA A 658 17.42 -6.73 -7.76
C ALA A 658 17.27 -5.58 -8.78
N ILE A 659 18.36 -5.08 -9.35
CA ILE A 659 18.34 -4.09 -10.45
C ILE A 659 17.66 -4.69 -11.68
N LYS A 660 18.06 -5.90 -12.09
CA LYS A 660 17.47 -6.61 -13.23
C LYS A 660 15.97 -6.85 -13.01
N LEU A 661 15.59 -7.34 -11.83
CA LEU A 661 14.18 -7.55 -11.46
C LEU A 661 13.37 -6.25 -11.55
N PHE A 662 13.90 -5.13 -11.04
CA PHE A 662 13.22 -3.84 -11.13
C PHE A 662 12.98 -3.42 -12.59
N GLN A 663 14.00 -3.55 -13.44
CA GLN A 663 13.91 -3.23 -14.87
C GLN A 663 12.94 -4.17 -15.60
N GLU A 664 12.95 -5.48 -15.30
CA GLU A 664 12.01 -6.45 -15.88
C GLU A 664 10.56 -6.11 -15.52
N ILE A 665 10.29 -5.78 -14.25
CA ILE A 665 8.95 -5.36 -13.81
C ILE A 665 8.55 -4.05 -14.49
N LEU A 666 9.43 -3.06 -14.48
CA LEU A 666 9.15 -1.72 -15.01
C LEU A 666 8.93 -1.75 -16.52
N LEU A 667 9.86 -2.31 -17.29
CA LEU A 667 9.81 -2.38 -18.75
C LEU A 667 8.85 -3.46 -19.27
N GLY A 668 8.47 -4.42 -18.43
CA GLY A 668 7.41 -5.38 -18.74
C GLY A 668 6.01 -4.82 -18.52
N ASN A 669 5.85 -3.92 -17.53
CA ASN A 669 4.57 -3.25 -17.26
C ASN A 669 4.37 -2.00 -18.13
N TYR A 670 5.47 -1.36 -18.54
CA TYR A 670 5.51 -0.13 -19.34
C TYR A 670 6.54 -0.29 -20.47
N PRO A 671 6.24 -1.08 -21.53
CA PRO A 671 7.17 -1.34 -22.63
C PRO A 671 7.62 -0.07 -23.37
N GLU A 672 6.81 0.99 -23.34
CA GLU A 672 7.11 2.29 -23.92
C GLU A 672 8.32 2.98 -23.27
N LEU A 673 8.67 2.62 -22.04
CA LEU A 673 9.85 3.17 -21.34
C LEU A 673 11.17 2.74 -21.99
N ARG A 674 11.16 1.71 -22.85
CA ARG A 674 12.35 1.24 -23.59
C ARG A 674 12.88 2.29 -24.58
N TRP A 675 12.01 3.19 -25.03
CA TRP A 675 12.34 4.20 -26.04
C TRP A 675 12.72 5.56 -25.43
N ILE A 676 12.69 5.67 -24.09
CA ILE A 676 13.02 6.91 -23.40
C ILE A 676 14.53 7.09 -23.39
N VAL A 677 14.98 8.20 -23.98
CA VAL A 677 16.39 8.60 -23.99
C VAL A 677 16.73 9.31 -22.68
N PRO A 678 17.88 9.01 -22.04
CA PRO A 678 18.31 9.74 -20.85
C PRO A 678 18.58 11.22 -21.19
N PRO A 679 18.14 12.17 -20.34
CA PRO A 679 18.31 13.61 -20.59
C PRO A 679 19.76 14.09 -20.51
N ALA A 680 20.65 13.29 -19.93
CA ALA A 680 22.09 13.53 -19.86
C ALA A 680 22.83 12.20 -20.02
N LYS A 681 24.03 12.25 -20.62
CA LYS A 681 24.88 11.07 -20.84
C LYS A 681 26.04 11.07 -19.86
N ALA A 682 26.33 9.89 -19.30
CA ALA A 682 27.49 9.75 -18.43
C ALA A 682 28.75 9.84 -19.28
N ILE A 683 29.75 10.56 -18.78
CA ILE A 683 31.03 10.72 -19.49
C ILE A 683 31.88 9.49 -19.25
N TRP A 684 31.75 8.89 -18.08
CA TRP A 684 32.43 7.66 -17.70
C TRP A 684 31.47 6.47 -17.84
N PRO A 685 31.89 5.35 -18.48
CA PRO A 685 31.12 4.11 -18.43
C PRO A 685 31.09 3.57 -16.99
N ASP A 686 30.07 2.78 -16.65
CA ASP A 686 29.89 2.22 -15.30
C ASP A 686 31.13 1.45 -14.80
N GLU A 687 31.91 0.86 -15.72
CA GLU A 687 33.12 0.08 -15.41
C GLU A 687 34.36 0.95 -15.11
N ALA A 688 34.39 2.20 -15.57
CA ALA A 688 35.54 3.08 -15.37
C ALA A 688 35.64 3.64 -13.94
N PHE A 689 34.67 3.36 -13.07
CA PHE A 689 34.62 3.90 -11.70
C PHE A 689 35.81 3.49 -10.82
N HIS A 690 36.47 2.36 -11.13
CA HIS A 690 37.68 1.94 -10.42
C HIS A 690 38.89 2.87 -10.68
N ALA A 691 38.87 3.65 -11.77
CA ALA A 691 39.98 4.50 -12.21
C ALA A 691 39.69 6.01 -12.08
N SER A 692 38.67 6.44 -11.34
CA SER A 692 38.26 7.85 -11.30
C SER A 692 39.30 8.76 -10.62
N PRO A 693 39.94 9.71 -11.34
CA PRO A 693 40.93 10.64 -10.78
C PRO A 693 40.32 11.63 -9.77
N LEU A 694 39.00 11.76 -9.75
CA LEU A 694 38.27 12.61 -8.81
C LEU A 694 38.33 12.05 -7.38
N ARG A 695 38.51 10.72 -7.24
CA ARG A 695 38.76 10.06 -5.95
C ARG A 695 40.06 10.54 -5.31
N ASP A 696 41.09 10.75 -6.13
CA ASP A 696 42.41 11.25 -5.70
C ASP A 696 42.39 12.77 -5.51
N ALA A 697 41.64 13.49 -6.35
CA ALA A 697 41.48 14.93 -6.20
C ALA A 697 40.69 15.31 -4.94
N LEU A 698 39.58 14.63 -4.61
CA LEU A 698 38.75 14.95 -3.43
C LEU A 698 39.40 14.54 -2.10
N SER A 699 40.21 13.49 -2.09
CA SER A 699 41.02 13.14 -0.93
C SER A 699 42.12 14.19 -0.69
N SER A 700 42.69 14.78 -1.75
CA SER A 700 43.64 15.90 -1.66
C SER A 700 42.99 17.25 -1.28
N LEU A 701 41.75 17.51 -1.70
CA LEU A 701 41.05 18.76 -1.38
C LEU A 701 40.52 18.77 0.06
N GLY A 702 40.07 17.62 0.56
CA GLY A 702 39.59 17.48 1.93
C GLY A 702 40.69 17.64 2.98
N SER A 703 41.95 17.35 2.64
CA SER A 703 43.11 17.54 3.51
C SER A 703 43.55 19.01 3.57
N ARG A 704 43.30 19.83 2.52
CA ARG A 704 43.63 21.27 2.51
C ARG A 704 42.67 22.15 3.33
N LEU A 705 41.46 21.68 3.63
CA LEU A 705 40.47 22.45 4.41
C LEU A 705 40.61 22.29 5.94
N ARG A 706 41.52 21.43 6.43
CA ARG A 706 41.91 21.36 7.85
C ARG A 706 43.20 22.16 8.10
N GLY A 707 43.09 23.48 8.01
CA GLY A 707 43.85 24.45 8.83
C GLY A 707 45.35 24.24 9.08
N GLY A 708 46.17 24.08 8.04
CA GLY A 708 47.62 24.27 8.12
C GLY A 708 48.06 25.41 7.19
N PRO A 709 48.88 26.38 7.64
CA PRO A 709 49.46 27.40 6.76
C PRO A 709 50.43 26.70 5.80
N SER A 710 50.01 26.54 4.54
CA SER A 710 50.87 26.01 3.49
C SER A 710 51.84 27.09 3.01
N PRO A 711 53.15 26.77 2.86
CA PRO A 711 54.11 27.65 2.20
C PRO A 711 53.82 27.78 0.70
N LYS A 712 54.26 28.90 0.13
CA LYS A 712 54.12 29.28 -1.28
C LYS A 712 54.71 28.20 -2.21
N PRO A 713 54.04 27.85 -3.32
CA PRO A 713 54.63 26.96 -4.32
C PRO A 713 55.70 27.70 -5.14
N PRO A 714 56.81 27.04 -5.51
CA PRO A 714 57.80 27.63 -6.41
C PRO A 714 57.26 27.64 -7.84
N LEU A 715 57.39 28.80 -8.49
CA LEU A 715 57.23 28.97 -9.92
C LEU A 715 58.40 28.30 -10.63
N LEU A 716 58.17 27.14 -11.25
CA LEU A 716 59.06 26.57 -12.25
C LEU A 716 58.23 26.17 -13.47
N PHE A 717 58.13 27.11 -14.40
CA PHE A 717 57.74 26.84 -15.77
C PHE A 717 58.98 26.35 -16.53
N GLY A 718 59.00 25.07 -16.89
CA GLY A 718 59.89 24.51 -17.89
C GLY A 718 59.09 24.16 -19.16
N PRO A 719 59.60 24.43 -20.37
CA PRO A 719 58.88 24.15 -21.60
C PRO A 719 58.96 22.65 -21.89
N SER A 720 57.84 21.94 -21.78
CA SER A 720 57.74 20.54 -22.22
C SER A 720 57.10 20.44 -23.59
N LEU A 721 57.83 19.71 -24.43
CA LEU A 721 57.61 19.39 -25.82
C LEU A 721 56.24 18.70 -26.04
N LEU A 722 55.53 19.18 -27.05
CA LEU A 722 54.32 18.59 -27.61
C LEU A 722 54.62 17.18 -28.18
N PRO A 723 53.76 16.17 -27.97
CA PRO A 723 53.75 14.98 -28.80
C PRO A 723 53.07 15.29 -30.16
N PRO A 724 53.40 14.54 -31.22
CA PRO A 724 52.94 14.84 -32.57
C PRO A 724 51.43 14.61 -32.71
N GLN A 725 50.76 15.60 -33.30
CA GLN A 725 49.35 15.52 -33.67
C GLN A 725 49.13 14.37 -34.65
N ALA A 726 48.36 13.38 -34.23
CA ALA A 726 47.77 12.39 -35.14
C ALA A 726 46.54 13.00 -35.80
N ASN A 727 46.55 12.90 -37.14
CA ASN A 727 45.56 13.15 -38.18
C ASN A 727 44.11 13.60 -37.82
N PRO A 728 43.51 14.47 -38.66
CA PRO A 728 42.13 14.88 -38.54
C PRO A 728 41.18 13.69 -38.80
N ASN A 729 40.40 13.34 -37.78
CA ASN A 729 39.32 12.36 -37.91
C ASN A 729 38.23 12.92 -38.85
N PRO A 730 37.68 12.08 -39.76
CA PRO A 730 36.64 12.47 -40.68
C PRO A 730 35.34 12.82 -39.96
N SER A 731 34.60 13.74 -40.56
CA SER A 731 33.28 14.24 -40.18
C SER A 731 32.37 13.11 -39.67
N PRO A 732 31.70 13.26 -38.51
CA PRO A 732 30.70 12.29 -38.07
C PRO A 732 29.52 12.33 -39.04
N ASP A 733 29.24 11.20 -39.69
CA ASP A 733 28.04 11.01 -40.50
C ASP A 733 26.78 11.43 -39.71
N PRO A 734 25.80 12.06 -40.39
CA PRO A 734 24.54 12.45 -39.74
C PRO A 734 23.87 11.22 -39.13
N PRO A 735 23.31 11.32 -37.90
CA PRO A 735 22.64 10.21 -37.26
C PRO A 735 21.52 9.69 -38.18
N PRO A 736 21.38 8.35 -38.34
CA PRO A 736 20.36 7.79 -39.19
C PRO A 736 18.97 8.31 -38.77
N PRO A 737 18.09 8.63 -39.73
CA PRO A 737 16.74 9.10 -39.43
C PRO A 737 16.05 8.07 -38.53
N PRO A 738 15.26 8.54 -37.53
CA PRO A 738 14.55 7.64 -36.64
C PRO A 738 13.70 6.69 -37.49
N PRO A 739 13.74 5.37 -37.22
CA PRO A 739 13.03 4.39 -38.02
C PRO A 739 11.56 4.82 -38.14
N SER A 740 11.11 4.97 -39.38
CA SER A 740 9.74 5.31 -39.73
C SER A 740 8.79 4.37 -39.00
N LYS A 741 7.82 4.95 -38.29
CA LYS A 741 6.83 4.31 -37.40
C LYS A 741 5.94 3.20 -38.02
N GLY A 742 6.19 2.75 -39.24
CA GLY A 742 5.45 1.68 -39.89
C GLY A 742 6.18 0.34 -39.71
N ASP A 743 5.46 -0.67 -39.26
CA ASP A 743 5.79 -2.09 -39.45
C ASP A 743 6.86 -2.72 -38.55
N ASN A 744 6.86 -2.38 -37.25
CA ASN A 744 7.43 -3.32 -36.27
C ASN A 744 6.42 -4.44 -36.00
N PRO A 745 6.78 -5.73 -36.25
CA PRO A 745 5.92 -6.85 -35.89
C PRO A 745 5.63 -6.75 -34.40
N ILE A 746 4.35 -6.82 -34.05
CA ILE A 746 3.83 -6.88 -32.69
C ILE A 746 4.38 -8.17 -32.06
N LEU A 747 5.63 -8.14 -31.61
CA LEU A 747 6.23 -9.18 -30.79
C LEU A 747 5.39 -9.20 -29.53
N ASN A 748 4.50 -10.21 -29.43
CA ASN A 748 3.62 -10.45 -28.30
C ASN A 748 4.35 -10.07 -27.01
N PRO A 749 4.02 -8.92 -26.39
CA PRO A 749 4.76 -8.44 -25.24
C PRO A 749 4.60 -9.50 -24.18
N ARG A 750 5.68 -10.23 -23.88
CA ARG A 750 5.69 -11.21 -22.80
C ARG A 750 5.21 -10.47 -21.57
N MET A 751 4.01 -10.81 -21.11
CA MET A 751 3.42 -10.15 -19.94
C MET A 751 4.43 -10.29 -18.81
N SER A 752 4.78 -9.16 -18.20
CA SER A 752 5.59 -9.13 -16.99
C SER A 752 5.08 -10.19 -16.02
N PRO A 753 5.95 -10.92 -15.31
CA PRO A 753 5.51 -11.85 -14.27
C PRO A 753 4.76 -11.14 -13.13
N HIS A 754 4.86 -9.81 -13.06
CA HIS A 754 4.27 -8.99 -12.00
C HIS A 754 3.54 -7.74 -12.54
N PRO A 755 2.46 -7.91 -13.33
CA PRO A 755 1.72 -6.79 -13.92
C PRO A 755 1.08 -5.86 -12.88
N GLN A 756 0.87 -6.36 -11.67
CA GLN A 756 0.25 -5.61 -10.57
C GLN A 756 1.20 -4.63 -9.86
N ILE A 757 2.51 -4.70 -10.09
CA ILE A 757 3.48 -3.84 -9.40
C ILE A 757 3.68 -2.56 -10.21
N THR A 758 3.21 -1.44 -9.68
CA THR A 758 3.61 -0.11 -10.17
C THR A 758 4.63 0.48 -9.21
N PRO A 759 5.89 0.69 -9.62
CA PRO A 759 6.89 1.34 -8.78
C PRO A 759 6.41 2.71 -8.29
N ASN A 760 6.58 2.97 -6.99
CA ASN A 760 6.21 4.24 -6.37
C ASN A 760 7.47 5.09 -6.10
N SER A 761 7.30 6.30 -5.56
CA SER A 761 8.41 7.20 -5.25
C SER A 761 9.44 6.58 -4.31
N GLN A 762 9.00 5.70 -3.40
CA GLN A 762 9.88 4.98 -2.49
C GLN A 762 10.65 3.87 -3.22
N SER A 763 10.00 3.06 -4.06
CA SER A 763 10.66 2.03 -4.86
C SER A 763 11.75 2.63 -5.76
N PHE A 764 11.45 3.74 -6.45
CA PHE A 764 12.44 4.47 -7.24
C PHE A 764 13.57 5.05 -6.38
N SER A 765 13.26 5.56 -5.18
CA SER A 765 14.30 6.05 -4.26
C SER A 765 15.26 4.93 -3.85
N SER A 766 14.75 3.75 -3.51
CA SER A 766 15.56 2.57 -3.19
C SER A 766 16.38 2.11 -4.40
N TYR A 767 15.79 2.12 -5.60
CA TYR A 767 16.46 1.78 -6.86
C TYR A 767 17.60 2.76 -7.20
N LEU A 768 17.36 4.08 -7.10
CA LEU A 768 18.38 5.10 -7.35
C LEU A 768 19.56 4.99 -6.38
N LEU A 769 19.29 4.76 -5.10
CA LEU A 769 20.32 4.52 -4.10
C LEU A 769 21.10 3.23 -4.40
N LEU A 770 20.41 2.18 -4.87
CA LEU A 770 21.04 0.92 -5.26
C LEU A 770 21.98 1.12 -6.45
N LEU A 771 21.55 1.83 -7.50
CA LEU A 771 22.39 2.18 -8.65
C LEU A 771 23.66 2.94 -8.23
N GLY A 772 23.50 3.90 -7.33
CA GLY A 772 24.61 4.65 -6.74
C GLY A 772 25.63 3.78 -6.01
N ARG A 773 25.16 2.74 -5.32
CA ARG A 773 26.02 1.82 -4.55
C ARG A 773 26.70 0.77 -5.42
N THR A 774 26.05 0.33 -6.48
CA THR A 774 26.61 -0.64 -7.42
C THR A 774 27.43 0.02 -8.53
N HIS A 775 27.85 1.27 -8.37
CA HIS A 775 28.61 2.04 -9.36
C HIS A 775 27.94 2.15 -10.74
N ARG A 776 26.59 2.09 -10.78
CA ARG A 776 25.78 2.23 -12.01
C ARG A 776 25.17 3.61 -12.12
N ALA A 777 25.99 4.62 -11.81
CA ALA A 777 25.55 6.01 -11.82
C ALA A 777 25.12 6.46 -13.23
N SER A 778 25.61 5.81 -14.30
CA SER A 778 25.19 6.11 -15.68
C SER A 778 23.68 5.96 -15.92
N GLN A 779 23.02 5.13 -15.12
CA GLN A 779 21.59 4.81 -15.25
C GLN A 779 20.68 5.79 -14.48
N ILE A 780 21.25 6.68 -13.66
CA ILE A 780 20.47 7.64 -12.85
C ILE A 780 19.62 8.58 -13.72
N PRO A 781 20.14 9.24 -14.78
CA PRO A 781 19.32 10.09 -15.63
C PRO A 781 18.18 9.33 -16.31
N LEU A 782 18.43 8.09 -16.75
CA LEU A 782 17.41 7.25 -17.37
C LEU A 782 16.31 6.89 -16.37
N ALA A 783 16.67 6.52 -15.15
CA ALA A 783 15.71 6.24 -14.08
C ALA A 783 14.85 7.47 -13.74
N LEU A 784 15.44 8.67 -13.72
CA LEU A 784 14.70 9.92 -13.52
C LEU A 784 13.76 10.23 -14.70
N ALA A 785 14.17 9.92 -15.93
CA ALA A 785 13.31 10.03 -17.12
C ALA A 785 12.11 9.09 -17.04
N TRP A 786 12.30 7.84 -16.58
CA TRP A 786 11.20 6.91 -16.30
C TRP A 786 10.24 7.46 -15.24
N MET A 787 10.76 8.07 -14.17
CA MET A 787 9.93 8.70 -13.15
C MET A 787 9.09 9.86 -13.70
N ARG A 788 9.67 10.71 -14.57
CA ARG A 788 8.94 11.80 -15.26
C ARG A 788 7.81 11.26 -16.11
N TYR A 789 8.09 10.23 -16.90
CA TYR A 789 7.11 9.59 -17.78
C TYR A 789 5.95 8.98 -16.99
N LEU A 790 6.24 8.29 -15.88
CA LEU A 790 5.22 7.68 -15.02
C LEU A 790 4.55 8.68 -14.05
N HIS A 791 4.87 9.97 -14.16
CA HIS A 791 4.41 11.03 -13.25
C HIS A 791 4.69 10.73 -11.76
N VAL A 792 5.78 10.03 -11.47
CA VAL A 792 6.23 9.74 -10.11
C VAL A 792 7.18 10.84 -9.65
N ARG A 793 6.74 11.68 -8.71
CA ARG A 793 7.61 12.73 -8.16
C ARG A 793 8.70 12.11 -7.26
N PRO A 794 9.99 12.42 -7.50
CA PRO A 794 11.08 11.94 -6.65
C PRO A 794 11.03 12.59 -5.26
N LEU A 795 11.52 11.86 -4.26
CA LEU A 795 11.72 12.41 -2.92
C LEU A 795 12.97 13.29 -2.90
N SER A 796 12.86 14.48 -2.30
CA SER A 796 13.95 15.49 -2.28
C SER A 796 15.29 14.92 -1.77
N ARG A 797 15.27 14.12 -0.70
CA ARG A 797 16.50 13.57 -0.09
C ARG A 797 17.18 12.49 -0.97
N PRO A 798 16.50 11.45 -1.44
CA PRO A 798 17.06 10.53 -2.44
C PRO A 798 17.50 11.20 -3.74
N LEU A 799 16.77 12.22 -4.20
CA LEU A 799 17.15 12.99 -5.39
C LEU A 799 18.47 13.75 -5.16
N ALA A 800 18.66 14.38 -4.00
CA ALA A 800 19.92 15.04 -3.65
C ALA A 800 21.11 14.06 -3.65
N ILE A 801 20.91 12.85 -3.12
CA ILE A 801 21.93 11.79 -3.14
C ILE A 801 22.21 11.32 -4.57
N SER A 802 21.17 11.18 -5.39
CA SER A 802 21.30 10.78 -6.80
C SER A 802 22.05 11.83 -7.62
N LEU A 803 21.82 13.12 -7.37
CA LEU A 803 22.57 14.22 -7.99
C LEU A 803 24.03 14.22 -7.57
N ALA A 804 24.32 14.02 -6.28
CA ALA A 804 25.70 13.91 -5.80
C ALA A 804 26.44 12.70 -6.39
N LEU A 805 25.76 11.58 -6.58
CA LEU A 805 26.32 10.42 -7.29
C LEU A 805 26.51 10.69 -8.78
N TRP A 806 25.57 11.40 -9.41
CA TRP A 806 25.63 11.75 -10.83
C TRP A 806 26.76 12.73 -11.13
N SER A 807 27.00 13.72 -10.27
CA SER A 807 28.12 14.65 -10.44
C SER A 807 29.46 13.93 -10.52
N GLU A 808 29.64 12.83 -9.81
CA GLU A 808 30.88 12.03 -9.92
C GLU A 808 31.01 11.34 -11.27
N ALA A 809 29.90 10.90 -11.87
CA ALA A 809 29.88 10.24 -13.18
C ALA A 809 29.88 11.22 -14.37
N SER A 810 29.51 12.49 -14.13
CA SER A 810 29.38 13.53 -15.16
C SER A 810 30.50 14.57 -15.12
N MET A 811 31.30 14.65 -14.06
CA MET A 811 32.47 15.53 -14.06
C MET A 811 33.56 14.98 -14.99
N ARG A 812 33.91 15.78 -16.00
CA ARG A 812 35.20 15.66 -16.69
C ARG A 812 36.29 16.06 -15.71
N GLY A 813 37.46 15.42 -15.77
CA GLY A 813 38.60 15.83 -14.96
C GLY A 813 38.84 17.35 -15.09
N PRO A 814 39.31 18.03 -14.03
CA PRO A 814 39.35 19.50 -13.92
C PRO A 814 40.01 20.22 -15.11
N LEU A 815 40.91 19.54 -15.83
CA LEU A 815 41.59 20.09 -17.00
C LEU A 815 40.68 20.28 -18.22
N VAL A 816 39.65 19.46 -18.42
CA VAL A 816 38.81 19.53 -19.64
C VAL A 816 37.65 20.52 -19.47
N GLN A 817 37.27 20.85 -18.23
CA GLN A 817 36.23 21.85 -17.95
C GLN A 817 36.74 23.28 -18.21
N ALA A 818 38.04 23.54 -18.03
CA ALA A 818 38.65 24.85 -18.27
C ALA A 818 38.70 25.26 -19.76
N TYR A 819 38.59 24.31 -20.70
CA TYR A 819 38.78 24.56 -22.13
C TYR A 819 37.52 24.43 -22.98
N GLY A 820 36.35 24.11 -22.40
CA GLY A 820 35.12 23.86 -23.17
C GLY A 820 33.94 24.73 -22.74
N THR A 821 33.49 25.63 -23.60
CA THR A 821 32.23 26.41 -23.49
C THR A 821 30.95 25.57 -23.60
N ARG A 822 31.03 24.24 -23.50
CA ARG A 822 29.86 23.35 -23.58
C ARG A 822 29.28 23.13 -22.20
N GLU A 823 27.96 23.29 -22.09
CA GLU A 823 27.16 22.94 -20.91
C GLU A 823 27.54 21.54 -20.41
N SER A 824 27.82 21.42 -19.10
CA SER A 824 28.19 20.14 -18.52
C SER A 824 26.98 19.18 -18.55
N GLU A 825 27.23 17.87 -18.65
CA GLU A 825 26.15 16.87 -18.57
C GLU A 825 25.44 16.89 -17.20
N PHE A 826 26.09 17.44 -16.17
CA PHE A 826 25.46 17.73 -14.89
C PHE A 826 24.44 18.88 -15.02
N ASP A 827 24.83 20.00 -15.62
CA ASP A 827 23.97 21.17 -15.80
C ASP A 827 22.76 20.84 -16.67
N LYS A 828 22.95 20.04 -17.73
CA LYS A 828 21.85 19.54 -18.57
C LYS A 828 20.81 18.77 -17.75
N LEU A 829 21.25 17.82 -16.92
CA LEU A 829 20.34 17.06 -16.05
C LEU A 829 19.65 17.99 -15.04
N TYR A 830 20.40 18.91 -14.43
CA TYR A 830 19.87 19.85 -13.44
C TYR A 830 18.80 20.75 -14.04
N MET A 831 19.07 21.37 -15.19
CA MET A 831 18.12 22.22 -15.91
C MET A 831 16.87 21.44 -16.34
N TRP A 832 17.04 20.20 -16.81
CA TRP A 832 15.92 19.30 -17.12
C TRP A 832 15.06 18.97 -15.88
N LEU A 833 15.68 18.82 -14.70
CA LEU A 833 14.95 18.64 -13.43
C LEU A 833 14.22 19.91 -12.99
N VAL A 834 14.81 21.09 -13.21
CA VAL A 834 14.16 22.39 -12.91
C VAL A 834 12.94 22.58 -13.79
N ASP A 835 13.01 22.24 -15.08
CA ASP A 835 11.86 22.24 -16.00
C ASP A 835 10.76 21.29 -15.51
N TRP A 836 11.12 20.05 -15.14
CA TRP A 836 10.13 19.07 -14.71
C TRP A 836 9.51 19.35 -13.34
N LEU A 837 10.32 19.68 -12.33
CA LEU A 837 9.90 19.74 -10.93
C LEU A 837 9.63 21.17 -10.43
N GLY A 838 10.03 22.18 -11.20
CA GLY A 838 10.13 23.56 -10.76
C GLY A 838 11.33 23.79 -9.82
N LYS A 839 11.74 25.05 -9.66
CA LYS A 839 12.86 25.44 -8.78
C LYS A 839 12.69 24.94 -7.33
N GLU A 840 11.46 24.94 -6.82
CA GLU A 840 11.13 24.45 -5.47
C GLU A 840 11.17 22.92 -5.33
N GLY A 841 11.01 22.19 -6.44
CA GLY A 841 10.98 20.74 -6.45
C GLY A 841 12.37 20.10 -6.52
N VAL A 842 13.36 20.85 -7.01
CA VAL A 842 14.76 20.43 -7.06
C VAL A 842 15.42 20.61 -5.68
N PRO A 843 16.28 19.68 -5.22
CA PRO A 843 16.96 19.85 -3.95
C PRO A 843 17.83 21.10 -3.95
N SER A 844 17.82 21.84 -2.84
CA SER A 844 18.71 22.99 -2.66
C SER A 844 20.17 22.57 -2.72
N GLU A 845 21.05 23.50 -3.08
CA GLU A 845 22.50 23.27 -3.09
C GLU A 845 23.02 22.77 -1.73
N ALA A 846 22.44 23.27 -0.63
CA ALA A 846 22.73 22.79 0.71
C ALA A 846 22.36 21.30 0.91
N ALA A 847 21.27 20.83 0.32
CA ALA A 847 20.85 19.43 0.37
C ALA A 847 21.78 18.52 -0.46
N VAL A 848 22.22 18.99 -1.64
CA VAL A 848 23.21 18.28 -2.48
C VAL A 848 24.57 18.23 -1.78
N SER A 849 25.03 19.36 -1.21
CA SER A 849 26.24 19.45 -0.39
C SER A 849 26.18 18.55 0.85
N TRP A 850 25.01 18.45 1.50
CA TRP A 850 24.79 17.48 2.57
C TRP A 850 24.92 16.03 2.07
N ALA A 851 24.38 15.73 0.88
CA ALA A 851 24.46 14.41 0.29
C ALA A 851 25.90 14.00 -0.05
N PHE A 852 26.72 14.91 -0.57
CA PHE A 852 28.16 14.69 -0.75
C PHE A 852 28.88 14.35 0.56
N ARG A 853 28.65 15.15 1.61
CA ARG A 853 29.24 14.88 2.93
C ARG A 853 28.84 13.52 3.47
N LYS A 854 27.57 13.14 3.29
CA LYS A 854 27.07 11.83 3.69
C LYS A 854 27.71 10.70 2.89
N LEU A 855 27.79 10.81 1.56
CA LEU A 855 28.42 9.80 0.71
C LEU A 855 29.91 9.64 1.01
N LYS A 856 30.59 10.75 1.33
CA LYS A 856 31.97 10.75 1.79
C LYS A 856 32.10 10.00 3.13
N GLN A 857 31.28 10.35 4.12
CA GLN A 857 31.29 9.68 5.42
C GLN A 857 31.04 8.17 5.29
N GLU A 858 30.08 7.76 4.45
CA GLU A 858 29.75 6.34 4.19
C GLU A 858 30.79 5.60 3.31
N ARG A 859 31.81 6.30 2.81
CA ARG A 859 32.97 5.69 2.13
C ARG A 859 34.17 5.58 3.07
N GLU A 860 34.25 6.47 4.04
CA GLU A 860 35.30 6.49 5.07
C GLU A 860 35.00 5.51 6.22
N SER A 861 33.72 5.25 6.50
CA SER A 861 33.25 4.18 7.40
C SER A 861 33.22 2.83 6.71
#